data_AF-A0A1F8JN34-F1
#
_entry.id   AF-A0A1F8JN34-F1
#
_cell.length_a   1.000
_cell.length_b   1.000
_cell.length_c   1.000
_cell.angle_alpha   90.00
_cell.angle_beta   90.00
_cell.angle_gamma   90.00
#
_symmetry.space_group_name_H-M   'P 1'
#
loop_
_entity.id
_entity.type
_entity.pdbx_description
1 polymer ?
#
loop_
_entity_poly.entity_id
_entity_poly.type
_entity_poly.pdbx_seq_one_letter_code
_entity_poly.pdbx_strand_id
1 'polypeptide(L)'
;MMADPPISSKANRVLKGILIAFLIIVLRIWHLGVVQREEKLLESERPKQRTIILKANRGTICDRFNIPLAINRICYNAAIYYGQIAQIPTISWQTGESGKRVRIFPRKEYIRNLSEILSRALQMDADRIEDLIHSKASLFPHVPFIIKSGLSEEEHYRLRMLEKDWLGIHAEIASERFYPHGKTASHIIGAMGAINQKEYSRIAEEIHLLQETLKFQEMGLESSLPPGYISIESVYQRLGELKEKAYTINDLVGKTGIEATLEEDLRGFFGKKTFEVDQKGRSLRELPGGREAAAGKKAVLSISLELQEFAEALLAQSEKKRENCSLGTDPLDKKRKIQKQPWIKGGAIVALDPNTGEVLALASYPRFDPNDFIPSANASLREKKQIEVCRWLENEAFIGALWDGKELLKRESIHFTEEEKVLDWEFYLDLLLPKENPLRNLFSKSLQVADAIRIQEDFEELLFFSKLSDPKALLDQLFPPDGKPSRVKIDQALNAQKRLELLLGPISSNSDKLFAIDLCRMLVYSPAFSDALLKEIGSLKIDAYRSLCQSVQRLEAKVKRDWEQKFHETEFRIWKEAHQKEFLAQKREEEREAKTYARPYVDYLDKKEKEQFALLWEEKRGSLLFEQRAGSPELEKICKQLNPELSIELICTLRSFNQLSRPLLGSYSKLHSRGAFQTEKDLAAAFYPTGGFGFSRSYAFQGSAPQGSIFKLVTAFEALRQNKSLTLIDELGWDPKNPSEKGEIVAYTLNKNPYLRFYKGGRLPRSHASSIGKIDLAGALEQSSNPYFSILAGDLLENPEDLSGAARLLGLGEKTGIELPGEIRGRVPTDLKSNRTGLYSTAIGQHTLLSTPLQSAALLALIANGGDLLKPKIVKEAIGLTVGRKPLDAFAATNYLAKAELSSIGIHFPLFTAVHKSTSRPVEKKMVTEVKRTVPLSDFMRHQLLEGMDRAVWGPKGSARPTAIKLLLSNPLWMRDYLSLQHQMIGKTSTAEILYNPNINPSSKPQVYKHISFGAIAFETDPHHPTRIRRDRPELIVIVFLRYGDGGKEAAPYAAQMIRKWREIKKSHSL
;
A
#
# COMPACT_ATOMS: atom_id res chain seq x y z
N MET A 1 -57.02 62.49 -45.36
CA MET A 1 -55.82 61.69 -45.66
C MET A 1 -55.83 60.47 -44.75
N MET A 2 -55.70 59.29 -45.39
CA MET A 2 -55.34 57.98 -44.84
C MET A 2 -56.22 57.40 -43.72
N ALA A 3 -57.23 56.62 -44.15
CA ALA A 3 -57.84 55.57 -43.33
C ALA A 3 -56.98 54.31 -43.45
N ASP A 4 -56.54 53.77 -42.31
CA ASP A 4 -55.67 52.59 -42.20
C ASP A 4 -56.29 51.32 -42.82
N PRO A 5 -55.48 50.41 -43.38
CA PRO A 5 -55.95 49.24 -44.11
C PRO A 5 -56.61 48.20 -43.18
N PRO A 6 -57.59 47.41 -43.68
CA PRO A 6 -58.29 46.42 -42.86
C PRO A 6 -57.33 45.29 -42.47
N ILE A 7 -57.20 45.07 -41.16
CA ILE A 7 -56.48 43.93 -40.57
C ILE A 7 -56.90 42.66 -41.30
N SER A 8 -55.93 41.94 -41.91
CA SER A 8 -56.22 40.81 -42.79
C SER A 8 -57.12 39.77 -42.10
N SER A 9 -58.11 39.25 -42.81
CA SER A 9 -59.05 38.25 -42.26
C SER A 9 -58.39 36.97 -41.73
N LYS A 10 -57.12 36.73 -42.09
CA LYS A 10 -56.28 35.67 -41.52
C LYS A 10 -55.79 35.99 -40.11
N ALA A 11 -55.34 37.22 -39.84
CA ALA A 11 -54.90 37.63 -38.52
C ALA A 11 -56.03 37.55 -37.48
N ASN A 12 -57.25 38.00 -37.84
CA ASN A 12 -58.43 37.85 -36.97
C ASN A 12 -58.86 36.40 -36.75
N ARG A 13 -58.64 35.50 -37.71
CA ARG A 13 -58.90 34.06 -37.53
C ARG A 13 -57.89 33.41 -36.59
N VAL A 14 -56.61 33.76 -36.71
CA VAL A 14 -55.56 33.30 -35.79
C VAL A 14 -55.81 33.84 -34.38
N LEU A 15 -56.14 35.13 -34.25
CA LEU A 15 -56.44 35.75 -32.95
C LEU A 15 -57.65 35.10 -32.28
N LYS A 16 -58.73 34.81 -33.03
CA LYS A 16 -59.88 34.05 -32.52
C LYS A 16 -59.50 32.62 -32.12
N GLY A 17 -58.65 31.95 -32.89
CA GLY A 17 -58.14 30.63 -32.53
C GLY A 17 -57.34 30.65 -31.23
N ILE A 18 -56.46 31.64 -31.04
CA ILE A 18 -55.70 31.85 -29.81
C ILE A 18 -56.66 32.16 -28.64
N LEU A 19 -57.68 33.00 -28.86
CA LEU A 19 -58.62 33.39 -27.81
C LEU A 19 -59.49 32.20 -27.36
N ILE A 20 -59.89 31.33 -28.29
CA ILE A 20 -60.59 30.08 -27.99
C ILE A 20 -59.66 29.12 -27.22
N ALA A 21 -58.39 28.98 -27.63
CA ALA A 21 -57.43 28.17 -26.91
C ALA A 21 -57.20 28.68 -25.48
N PHE A 22 -57.09 30.00 -25.29
CA PHE A 22 -57.01 30.64 -23.97
C PHE A 22 -58.28 30.39 -23.15
N LEU A 23 -59.47 30.49 -23.75
CA LEU A 23 -60.72 30.20 -23.07
C LEU A 23 -60.80 28.74 -22.61
N ILE A 24 -60.34 27.79 -23.44
CA ILE A 24 -60.26 26.37 -23.09
C ILE A 24 -59.28 26.14 -21.93
N ILE A 25 -58.12 26.81 -21.94
CA ILE A 25 -57.15 26.74 -20.84
C ILE A 25 -57.75 27.32 -19.56
N VAL A 26 -58.42 28.48 -19.62
CA VAL A 26 -59.08 29.11 -18.46
C VAL A 26 -60.20 28.21 -17.92
N LEU A 27 -61.03 27.64 -18.79
CA LEU A 27 -62.06 26.67 -18.41
C LEU A 27 -61.45 25.41 -17.79
N ARG A 28 -60.33 24.91 -18.31
CA ARG A 28 -59.63 23.75 -17.74
C ARG A 28 -59.00 24.07 -16.38
N ILE A 29 -58.45 25.26 -16.21
CA ILE A 29 -57.92 25.75 -14.92
C ILE A 29 -59.07 25.91 -13.92
N TRP A 30 -60.20 26.48 -14.31
CA TRP A 30 -61.39 26.58 -13.47
C TRP A 30 -61.92 25.20 -13.09
N HIS A 31 -61.99 24.26 -14.03
CA HIS A 31 -62.40 22.89 -13.78
C HIS A 31 -61.46 22.18 -12.79
N LEU A 32 -60.14 22.33 -12.93
CA LEU A 32 -59.17 21.74 -12.01
C LEU A 32 -59.14 22.44 -10.64
N GLY A 33 -59.28 23.76 -10.62
CA GLY A 33 -59.10 24.60 -9.43
C GLY A 33 -60.37 24.85 -8.61
N VAL A 34 -61.56 24.65 -9.19
CA VAL A 34 -62.85 24.85 -8.54
C VAL A 34 -63.65 23.56 -8.49
N VAL A 35 -63.87 22.90 -9.64
CA VAL A 35 -64.72 21.70 -9.72
C VAL A 35 -64.04 20.48 -9.11
N GLN A 36 -62.79 20.21 -9.49
CA GLN A 36 -62.00 19.08 -8.95
C GLN A 36 -61.13 19.48 -7.76
N ARG A 37 -61.37 20.65 -7.14
CA ARG A 37 -60.51 21.18 -6.08
C ARG A 37 -60.38 20.22 -4.91
N GLU A 38 -61.51 19.71 -4.41
CA GLU A 38 -61.54 18.81 -3.26
C GLU A 38 -60.91 17.46 -3.59
N GLU A 39 -61.21 16.91 -4.78
CA GLU A 39 -60.62 15.66 -5.27
C GLU A 39 -59.09 15.78 -5.44
N LYS A 40 -58.60 16.91 -5.97
CA LYS A 40 -57.17 17.19 -6.14
C LYS A 40 -56.46 17.50 -4.82
N LEU A 41 -57.14 18.13 -3.85
CA LEU A 41 -56.66 18.30 -2.48
C LEU A 41 -56.49 16.93 -1.81
N LEU A 42 -57.52 16.08 -1.89
CA LEU A 42 -57.47 14.71 -1.37
C LEU A 42 -56.39 13.86 -2.06
N GLU A 43 -56.23 13.98 -3.38
CA GLU A 43 -55.11 13.34 -4.11
C GLU A 43 -53.75 13.88 -3.67
N SER A 44 -53.64 15.17 -3.33
CA SER A 44 -52.40 15.74 -2.83
C SER A 44 -52.06 15.27 -1.42
N GLU A 45 -53.09 15.02 -0.59
CA GLU A 45 -52.99 14.47 0.77
C GLU A 45 -52.71 12.97 0.81
N ARG A 46 -52.75 12.29 -0.35
CA ARG A 46 -52.38 10.88 -0.42
C ARG A 46 -50.93 10.68 0.02
N PRO A 47 -50.68 9.74 0.94
CA PRO A 47 -49.34 9.43 1.37
C PRO A 47 -48.44 9.01 0.19
N LYS A 48 -47.16 9.39 0.24
CA LYS A 48 -46.17 8.99 -0.77
C LYS A 48 -45.41 7.76 -0.31
N GLN A 49 -44.93 6.96 -1.26
CA GLN A 49 -44.02 5.87 -0.96
C GLN A 49 -42.57 6.35 -0.97
N ARG A 50 -41.81 6.04 0.08
CA ARG A 50 -40.37 6.31 0.18
C ARG A 50 -39.63 5.03 0.47
N THR A 51 -38.60 4.72 -0.32
CA THR A 51 -37.73 3.57 -0.06
C THR A 51 -36.41 4.02 0.58
N ILE A 52 -36.04 3.41 1.70
CA ILE A 52 -34.76 3.62 2.40
C ILE A 52 -33.91 2.36 2.19
N ILE A 53 -32.65 2.56 1.81
CA ILE A 53 -31.68 1.47 1.65
C ILE A 53 -31.07 1.16 3.02
N LEU A 54 -31.14 -0.09 3.46
CA LEU A 54 -30.49 -0.56 4.68
C LEU A 54 -29.12 -1.13 4.32
N LYS A 55 -28.04 -0.53 4.85
CA LYS A 55 -26.69 -1.05 4.65
C LYS A 55 -26.56 -2.43 5.29
N ALA A 56 -25.84 -3.32 4.62
CA ALA A 56 -25.54 -4.65 5.14
C ALA A 56 -24.26 -4.63 5.99
N ASN A 57 -24.24 -5.48 7.02
CA ASN A 57 -23.01 -5.74 7.75
C ASN A 57 -22.04 -6.53 6.86
N ARG A 58 -20.78 -6.09 6.86
CA ARG A 58 -19.72 -6.78 6.13
C ARG A 58 -19.44 -8.16 6.75
N GLY A 59 -19.10 -9.16 5.94
CA GLY A 59 -18.72 -10.49 6.42
C GLY A 59 -17.54 -10.45 7.39
N THR A 60 -17.58 -11.28 8.43
CA THR A 60 -16.43 -11.43 9.34
C THR A 60 -15.34 -12.25 8.69
N ILE A 61 -14.08 -11.91 8.96
CA ILE A 61 -12.93 -12.73 8.56
C ILE A 61 -12.40 -13.41 9.83
N CYS A 62 -12.26 -14.72 9.78
CA CYS A 62 -11.76 -15.52 10.87
C CYS A 62 -10.58 -16.39 10.44
N ASP A 63 -9.74 -16.75 11.39
CA ASP A 63 -8.70 -17.77 11.20
C ASP A 63 -9.32 -19.19 11.11
N ARG A 64 -8.47 -20.21 10.97
CA ARG A 64 -8.90 -21.61 10.84
C ARG A 64 -9.65 -22.17 12.04
N PHE A 65 -9.50 -21.55 13.20
CA PHE A 65 -10.12 -21.91 14.47
C PHE A 65 -11.30 -21.00 14.83
N ASN A 66 -11.80 -20.23 13.85
CA ASN A 66 -12.88 -19.24 14.03
C ASN A 66 -12.53 -18.03 14.90
N ILE A 67 -11.25 -17.76 15.14
CA ILE A 67 -10.81 -16.56 15.87
C ILE A 67 -10.99 -15.34 14.94
N PRO A 68 -11.67 -14.27 15.38
CA PRO A 68 -11.97 -13.11 14.54
C PRO A 68 -10.73 -12.27 14.20
N LEU A 69 -10.41 -12.17 12.92
CA LEU A 69 -9.34 -11.33 12.38
C LEU A 69 -9.85 -9.96 11.91
N ALA A 70 -11.08 -9.91 11.40
CA ALA A 70 -11.76 -8.67 11.03
C ALA A 70 -13.26 -8.78 11.35
N ILE A 71 -13.76 -7.82 12.11
CA ILE A 71 -15.15 -7.76 12.57
C ILE A 71 -15.74 -6.38 12.32
N ASN A 72 -17.03 -6.25 12.56
CA ASN A 72 -17.67 -4.95 12.55
C ASN A 72 -17.97 -4.51 13.99
N ARG A 73 -17.65 -3.27 14.31
CA ARG A 73 -18.06 -2.60 15.55
C ARG A 73 -19.25 -1.70 15.28
N ILE A 74 -20.12 -1.58 16.27
CA ILE A 74 -21.23 -0.64 16.24
C ILE A 74 -20.65 0.78 16.32
N CYS A 75 -21.12 1.66 15.46
CA CYS A 75 -20.76 3.07 15.41
C CYS A 75 -22.05 3.91 15.38
N TYR A 76 -22.16 4.88 16.28
CA TYR A 76 -23.31 5.77 16.36
C TYR A 76 -23.04 7.05 15.57
N ASN A 77 -23.99 7.49 14.75
CA ASN A 77 -23.85 8.67 13.89
C ASN A 77 -25.01 9.65 14.11
N ALA A 78 -24.72 10.94 14.01
CA ALA A 78 -25.71 12.00 13.87
C ALA A 78 -25.89 12.30 12.37
N ALA A 79 -27.10 12.09 11.85
CA ALA A 79 -27.41 12.32 10.44
C ALA A 79 -28.56 13.31 10.25
N ILE A 80 -28.55 14.04 9.12
CA ILE A 80 -29.65 14.88 8.68
C ILE A 80 -30.23 14.38 7.37
N TYR A 81 -31.55 14.24 7.36
CA TYR A 81 -32.35 13.96 6.18
C TYR A 81 -33.04 15.24 5.72
N TYR A 82 -32.34 16.00 4.86
CA TYR A 82 -32.82 17.31 4.42
C TYR A 82 -34.18 17.24 3.71
N GLY A 83 -34.52 16.13 3.05
CA GLY A 83 -35.81 15.93 2.40
C GLY A 83 -37.01 15.99 3.35
N GLN A 84 -36.82 15.79 4.66
CA GLN A 84 -37.85 16.06 5.66
C GLN A 84 -37.93 17.56 5.96
N ILE A 85 -36.78 18.20 6.19
CA ILE A 85 -36.68 19.66 6.41
C ILE A 85 -37.26 20.46 5.22
N ALA A 86 -37.07 19.97 3.99
CA ALA A 86 -37.53 20.57 2.75
C ALA A 86 -39.06 20.70 2.64
N GLN A 87 -39.82 20.12 3.57
CA GLN A 87 -41.28 20.16 3.58
C GLN A 87 -41.80 21.38 4.32
N ILE A 88 -40.97 21.97 5.18
CA ILE A 88 -41.21 23.30 5.73
C ILE A 88 -41.12 24.28 4.55
N PRO A 89 -42.13 25.14 4.32
CA PRO A 89 -42.10 26.04 3.17
C PRO A 89 -40.91 27.00 3.26
N THR A 90 -40.26 27.27 2.13
CA THR A 90 -39.15 28.24 2.08
C THR A 90 -39.63 29.64 2.48
N ILE A 91 -40.88 29.98 2.12
CA ILE A 91 -41.50 31.28 2.36
C ILE A 91 -42.93 31.04 2.84
N SER A 92 -43.35 31.74 3.87
CA SER A 92 -44.78 31.86 4.20
C SER A 92 -45.12 33.33 4.50
N TRP A 93 -46.41 33.66 4.46
CA TRP A 93 -46.91 35.01 4.67
C TRP A 93 -47.71 35.03 5.97
N GLN A 94 -47.34 35.91 6.90
CA GLN A 94 -48.10 36.14 8.13
C GLN A 94 -48.64 37.57 8.14
N THR A 95 -49.86 37.73 8.64
CA THR A 95 -50.47 39.04 8.84
C THR A 95 -49.99 39.58 10.19
N GLY A 96 -49.20 40.66 10.19
CA GLY A 96 -48.77 41.30 11.43
C GLY A 96 -49.92 42.02 12.14
N GLU A 97 -49.69 42.46 13.38
CA GLU A 97 -50.67 43.20 14.22
C GLU A 97 -51.25 44.46 13.56
N SER A 98 -50.58 45.00 12.53
CA SER A 98 -50.99 46.15 11.73
C SER A 98 -51.76 45.81 10.43
N GLY A 99 -52.10 44.54 10.19
CA GLY A 99 -52.82 44.09 8.98
C GLY A 99 -51.96 43.96 7.72
N LYS A 100 -50.67 44.32 7.76
CA LYS A 100 -49.73 44.11 6.63
C LYS A 100 -49.23 42.66 6.58
N ARG A 101 -49.23 42.08 5.37
CA ARG A 101 -48.63 40.75 5.11
C ARG A 101 -47.11 40.85 5.12
N VAL A 102 -46.47 40.24 6.11
CA VAL A 102 -45.01 40.14 6.24
C VAL A 102 -44.57 38.79 5.71
N ARG A 103 -43.47 38.80 4.93
CA ARG A 103 -42.84 37.60 4.39
C ARG A 103 -41.92 37.00 5.46
N ILE A 104 -42.17 35.76 5.85
CA ILE A 104 -41.32 35.01 6.79
C ILE A 104 -40.66 33.82 6.10
N PHE A 105 -39.51 33.38 6.62
CA PHE A 105 -38.69 32.29 6.08
C PHE A 105 -38.61 31.11 7.06
N PRO A 106 -39.73 30.40 7.31
CA PRO A 106 -39.81 29.43 8.41
C PRO A 106 -38.82 28.27 8.28
N ARG A 107 -38.48 27.81 7.06
CA ARG A 107 -37.44 26.78 6.89
C ARG A 107 -36.06 27.25 7.36
N LYS A 108 -35.71 28.50 7.07
CA LYS A 108 -34.42 29.06 7.45
C LYS A 108 -34.32 29.19 8.97
N GLU A 109 -35.36 29.71 9.59
CA GLU A 109 -35.45 29.85 11.05
C GLU A 109 -35.43 28.47 11.75
N TYR A 110 -36.11 27.48 11.17
CA TYR A 110 -36.07 26.11 11.65
C TYR A 110 -34.66 25.51 11.63
N ILE A 111 -33.93 25.65 10.50
CA ILE A 111 -32.57 25.13 10.37
C ILE A 111 -31.63 25.81 11.37
N ARG A 112 -31.79 27.11 11.60
CA ARG A 112 -31.02 27.85 12.61
C ARG A 112 -31.24 27.30 14.02
N ASN A 113 -32.50 27.20 14.46
CA ASN A 113 -32.84 26.66 15.79
C ASN A 113 -32.38 25.20 15.95
N LEU A 114 -32.55 24.40 14.90
CA LEU A 114 -32.06 23.03 14.83
C LEU A 114 -30.55 22.96 15.04
N SER A 115 -29.80 23.87 14.41
CA SER A 115 -28.34 23.90 14.47
C SER A 115 -27.85 24.32 15.86
N GLU A 116 -28.53 25.24 16.54
CA GLU A 116 -28.22 25.60 17.94
C GLU A 116 -28.42 24.42 18.92
N ILE A 117 -29.45 23.61 18.71
CA ILE A 117 -29.73 22.45 19.56
C ILE A 117 -28.72 21.33 19.29
N LEU A 118 -28.45 21.04 18.02
CA LEU A 118 -27.44 20.06 17.63
C LEU A 118 -26.04 20.49 18.09
N SER A 119 -25.75 21.78 18.09
CA SER A 119 -24.49 22.33 18.62
C SER A 119 -24.26 21.92 20.08
N ARG A 120 -25.27 22.07 20.94
CA ARG A 120 -25.20 21.65 22.35
C ARG A 120 -25.14 20.13 22.51
N ALA A 121 -25.90 19.39 21.71
CA ALA A 121 -25.97 17.93 21.79
C ALA A 121 -24.69 17.24 21.29
N LEU A 122 -24.06 17.79 20.24
CA LEU A 122 -22.92 17.21 19.54
C LEU A 122 -21.58 17.90 19.85
N GLN A 123 -21.59 18.98 20.65
CA GLN A 123 -20.43 19.83 20.94
C GLN A 123 -19.75 20.33 19.66
N MET A 124 -20.55 20.89 18.76
CA MET A 124 -20.12 21.39 17.46
C MET A 124 -20.56 22.84 17.28
N ASP A 125 -19.90 23.59 16.41
CA ASP A 125 -20.29 24.96 16.09
C ASP A 125 -21.65 25.02 15.37
N ALA A 126 -22.54 25.91 15.81
CA ALA A 126 -23.92 26.00 15.30
C ALA A 126 -23.96 26.51 13.86
N ASP A 127 -23.19 27.55 13.54
CA ASP A 127 -23.13 28.13 12.19
C ASP A 127 -22.61 27.09 11.18
N ARG A 128 -21.60 26.31 11.59
CA ARG A 128 -21.09 25.19 10.79
C ARG A 128 -22.14 24.12 10.52
N ILE A 129 -22.97 23.77 11.51
CA ILE A 129 -24.05 22.80 11.30
C ILE A 129 -25.09 23.37 10.32
N GLU A 130 -25.52 24.62 10.52
CA GLU A 130 -26.48 25.30 9.64
C GLU A 130 -25.97 25.30 8.19
N ASP A 131 -24.71 25.64 8.00
CA ASP A 131 -24.07 25.64 6.69
C ASP A 131 -23.98 24.23 6.09
N LEU A 132 -23.57 23.21 6.85
CA LEU A 132 -23.53 21.82 6.37
C LEU A 132 -24.91 21.33 5.91
N ILE A 133 -25.97 21.74 6.61
CA ILE A 133 -27.36 21.43 6.24
C ILE A 133 -27.72 22.11 4.93
N HIS A 134 -27.49 23.41 4.83
CA HIS A 134 -27.82 24.20 3.64
C HIS A 134 -27.02 23.80 2.41
N SER A 135 -25.82 23.30 2.61
CA SER A 135 -24.84 23.19 1.56
C SER A 135 -24.61 21.75 1.11
N LYS A 136 -24.51 20.78 2.03
CA LYS A 136 -24.24 19.36 1.71
C LYS A 136 -25.49 18.51 1.84
N ALA A 137 -26.21 18.61 2.96
CA ALA A 137 -27.42 17.81 3.17
C ALA A 137 -28.52 18.15 2.15
N SER A 138 -28.61 19.41 1.73
CA SER A 138 -29.59 19.87 0.73
C SER A 138 -29.34 19.35 -0.69
N LEU A 139 -28.10 18.98 -1.05
CA LEU A 139 -27.75 18.48 -2.39
C LEU A 139 -28.38 17.11 -2.66
N PHE A 140 -28.48 16.30 -1.61
CA PHE A 140 -29.05 14.97 -1.67
C PHE A 140 -30.16 14.84 -0.62
N PRO A 141 -31.32 15.49 -0.81
CA PRO A 141 -32.39 15.53 0.19
C PRO A 141 -32.87 14.14 0.64
N HIS A 142 -32.69 13.13 -0.20
CA HIS A 142 -33.15 11.78 0.04
C HIS A 142 -32.12 10.89 0.76
N VAL A 143 -30.87 11.34 0.91
CA VAL A 143 -29.75 10.61 1.51
C VAL A 143 -29.43 11.20 2.88
N PRO A 144 -29.17 10.38 3.92
CA PRO A 144 -28.67 10.90 5.19
C PRO A 144 -27.32 11.57 5.00
N PHE A 145 -27.21 12.82 5.45
CA PHE A 145 -25.92 13.49 5.58
C PHE A 145 -25.41 13.34 7.01
N ILE A 146 -24.32 12.59 7.20
CA ILE A 146 -23.70 12.40 8.52
C ILE A 146 -23.01 13.71 8.92
N ILE A 147 -23.51 14.37 9.97
CA ILE A 147 -22.91 15.58 10.56
C ILE A 147 -21.70 15.19 11.41
N LYS A 148 -21.87 14.17 12.26
CA LYS A 148 -20.85 13.67 13.18
C LYS A 148 -20.96 12.15 13.27
N SER A 149 -19.86 11.44 13.03
CA SER A 149 -19.78 9.99 13.26
C SER A 149 -19.08 9.67 14.59
N GLY A 150 -19.25 8.44 15.07
CA GLY A 150 -18.59 7.96 16.30
C GLY A 150 -19.08 8.66 17.57
N LEU A 151 -20.39 8.91 17.67
CA LEU A 151 -21.01 9.46 18.88
C LEU A 151 -20.76 8.54 20.07
N SER A 152 -20.61 9.13 21.25
CA SER A 152 -20.73 8.35 22.48
C SER A 152 -22.14 7.80 22.62
N GLU A 153 -22.29 6.73 23.40
CA GLU A 153 -23.61 6.16 23.66
C GLU A 153 -24.56 7.19 24.32
N GLU A 154 -24.01 8.05 25.18
CA GLU A 154 -24.75 9.17 25.79
C GLU A 154 -25.19 10.21 24.75
N GLU A 155 -24.30 10.64 23.85
CA GLU A 155 -24.62 11.54 22.75
C GLU A 155 -25.70 10.95 21.82
N HIS A 156 -25.60 9.65 21.51
CA HIS A 156 -26.58 8.94 20.70
C HIS A 156 -27.97 8.97 21.33
N TYR A 157 -28.10 8.63 22.61
CA TYR A 157 -29.40 8.64 23.27
C TYR A 157 -29.98 10.05 23.43
N ARG A 158 -29.14 11.06 23.71
CA ARG A 158 -29.58 12.48 23.71
C ARG A 158 -30.13 12.89 22.35
N LEU A 159 -29.43 12.56 21.27
CA LEU A 159 -29.88 12.86 19.91
C LEU A 159 -31.17 12.12 19.56
N ARG A 160 -31.29 10.85 19.97
CA ARG A 160 -32.46 10.00 19.74
C ARG A 160 -33.71 10.51 20.46
N MET A 161 -33.56 11.18 21.60
CA MET A 161 -34.68 11.89 22.25
C MET A 161 -35.15 13.09 21.42
N LEU A 162 -34.21 13.85 20.84
CA LEU A 162 -34.50 15.04 20.02
C LEU A 162 -35.14 14.70 18.66
N GLU A 163 -34.85 13.52 18.10
CA GLU A 163 -35.40 13.03 16.82
C GLU A 163 -36.94 13.05 16.78
N LYS A 164 -37.62 12.89 17.93
CA LYS A 164 -39.08 12.96 18.02
C LYS A 164 -39.63 14.37 17.77
N ASP A 165 -38.93 15.38 18.27
CA ASP A 165 -39.39 16.76 18.30
C ASP A 165 -38.89 17.57 17.08
N TRP A 166 -37.77 17.14 16.50
CA TRP A 166 -37.09 17.82 15.40
C TRP A 166 -37.08 16.98 14.12
N LEU A 167 -37.88 17.43 13.16
CA LEU A 167 -37.94 16.91 11.81
C LEU A 167 -36.57 16.95 11.10
N GLY A 168 -36.12 15.81 10.57
CA GLY A 168 -34.88 15.70 9.80
C GLY A 168 -33.64 15.29 10.57
N ILE A 169 -33.67 15.27 11.92
CA ILE A 169 -32.59 14.69 12.74
C ILE A 169 -32.76 13.18 12.82
N HIS A 170 -31.68 12.43 12.66
CA HIS A 170 -31.68 10.97 12.86
C HIS A 170 -30.44 10.51 13.62
N ALA A 171 -30.64 9.71 14.66
CA ALA A 171 -29.58 9.02 15.37
C ALA A 171 -29.35 7.63 14.73
N GLU A 172 -28.39 7.53 13.80
CA GLU A 172 -28.15 6.31 13.04
C GLU A 172 -27.20 5.35 13.78
N ILE A 173 -27.54 4.06 13.75
CA ILE A 173 -26.64 2.98 14.15
C ILE A 173 -26.02 2.42 12.88
N ALA A 174 -24.71 2.58 12.74
CA ALA A 174 -23.90 2.06 11.64
C ALA A 174 -22.94 0.98 12.13
N SER A 175 -22.26 0.35 11.18
CA SER A 175 -21.25 -0.66 11.41
C SER A 175 -19.93 -0.19 10.79
N GLU A 176 -18.87 -0.15 11.59
CA GLU A 176 -17.52 0.20 11.16
C GLU A 176 -16.61 -1.03 11.19
N ARG A 177 -15.71 -1.14 10.21
CA ARG A 177 -14.76 -2.26 10.14
C ARG A 177 -13.67 -2.11 11.21
N PHE A 178 -13.36 -3.20 11.93
CA PHE A 178 -12.36 -3.21 12.99
C PHE A 178 -11.53 -4.50 12.97
N TYR A 179 -10.23 -4.37 13.21
CA TYR A 179 -9.26 -5.47 13.20
C TYR A 179 -8.73 -5.71 14.62
N PRO A 180 -9.22 -6.74 15.35
CA PRO A 180 -8.90 -6.95 16.76
C PRO A 180 -7.43 -7.15 17.08
N HIS A 181 -6.68 -7.75 16.15
CA HIS A 181 -5.28 -8.10 16.33
C HIS A 181 -4.32 -7.03 15.76
N GLY A 182 -4.84 -5.84 15.42
CA GLY A 182 -4.04 -4.72 14.92
C GLY A 182 -3.16 -5.11 13.72
N LYS A 183 -1.85 -5.01 13.90
CA LYS A 183 -0.84 -5.23 12.84
C LYS A 183 -0.65 -6.70 12.43
N THR A 184 -1.10 -7.63 13.25
CA THR A 184 -0.93 -9.06 13.00
C THR A 184 -1.66 -9.49 11.72
N ALA A 185 -0.98 -10.26 10.87
CA ALA A 185 -1.54 -10.75 9.60
C ALA A 185 -2.00 -9.64 8.64
N SER A 186 -1.54 -8.39 8.82
CA SER A 186 -1.99 -7.23 8.06
C SER A 186 -1.84 -7.38 6.54
N HIS A 187 -0.76 -8.00 6.05
CA HIS A 187 -0.59 -8.27 4.61
C HIS A 187 -1.51 -9.35 4.06
N ILE A 188 -2.04 -10.22 4.92
CA ILE A 188 -2.99 -11.28 4.56
C ILE A 188 -4.39 -10.70 4.55
N ILE A 189 -4.81 -10.09 5.66
CA ILE A 189 -6.15 -9.51 5.81
C ILE A 189 -6.32 -8.34 4.84
N GLY A 190 -5.33 -7.46 4.78
CA GLY A 190 -5.36 -6.22 4.02
C GLY A 190 -6.07 -5.08 4.74
N ALA A 191 -6.29 -3.99 4.02
CA ALA A 191 -6.95 -2.80 4.52
C ALA A 191 -8.12 -2.39 3.63
N MET A 192 -9.08 -1.70 4.25
CA MET A 192 -10.14 -0.97 3.56
C MET A 192 -9.61 0.38 3.09
N GLY A 193 -10.27 0.98 2.11
CA GLY A 193 -10.01 2.36 1.69
C GLY A 193 -11.18 2.91 0.89
N ALA A 194 -11.22 4.22 0.70
CA ALA A 194 -12.26 4.85 -0.11
C ALA A 194 -12.25 4.31 -1.55
N ILE A 195 -13.44 4.05 -2.11
CA ILE A 195 -13.56 3.70 -3.52
C ILE A 195 -12.94 4.79 -4.39
N ASN A 196 -12.12 4.39 -5.36
CA ASN A 196 -11.53 5.35 -6.30
C ASN A 196 -12.54 5.68 -7.39
N GLN A 197 -12.52 6.92 -7.91
CA GLN A 197 -13.32 7.33 -9.07
C GLN A 197 -13.21 6.36 -10.24
N LYS A 198 -12.00 5.85 -10.55
CA LYS A 198 -11.80 4.86 -11.63
C LYS A 198 -12.55 3.54 -11.39
N GLU A 199 -12.59 3.07 -10.15
CA GLU A 199 -13.30 1.84 -9.78
C GLU A 199 -14.81 2.06 -9.85
N TYR A 200 -15.29 3.18 -9.33
CA TYR A 200 -16.69 3.57 -9.41
C TYR A 200 -17.17 3.72 -10.85
N SER A 201 -16.40 4.41 -11.70
CA SER A 201 -16.69 4.57 -13.12
C SER A 201 -16.79 3.23 -13.84
N ARG A 202 -15.86 2.29 -13.58
CA ARG A 202 -15.90 0.94 -14.17
C ARG A 202 -17.19 0.19 -13.82
N ILE A 203 -17.62 0.27 -12.56
CA ILE A 203 -18.86 -0.38 -12.11
C ILE A 203 -20.09 0.28 -12.76
N ALA A 204 -20.09 1.61 -12.88
CA ALA A 204 -21.18 2.34 -13.53
C ALA A 204 -21.26 2.03 -15.03
N GLU A 205 -20.11 1.92 -15.72
CA GLU A 205 -20.01 1.51 -17.12
C GLU A 205 -20.50 0.07 -17.32
N GLU A 206 -20.12 -0.87 -16.43
CA GLU A 206 -20.63 -2.25 -16.45
C GLU A 206 -22.15 -2.27 -16.30
N ILE A 207 -22.71 -1.53 -15.33
CA ILE A 207 -24.17 -1.42 -15.15
C ILE A 207 -24.85 -0.89 -16.41
N HIS A 208 -24.31 0.18 -17.01
CA HIS A 208 -24.85 0.77 -18.23
C HIS A 208 -24.86 -0.24 -19.39
N LEU A 209 -23.72 -0.92 -19.62
CA LEU A 209 -23.58 -1.93 -20.67
C LEU A 209 -24.59 -3.07 -20.52
N LEU A 210 -24.75 -3.59 -19.30
CA LEU A 210 -25.72 -4.65 -19.02
C LEU A 210 -27.16 -4.17 -19.21
N GLN A 211 -27.48 -2.93 -18.80
CA GLN A 211 -28.81 -2.35 -19.01
C GLN A 211 -29.13 -2.14 -20.49
N GLU A 212 -28.16 -1.67 -21.26
CA GLU A 212 -28.30 -1.42 -22.68
C GLU A 212 -28.52 -2.74 -23.45
N THR A 213 -27.74 -3.77 -23.12
CA THR A 213 -27.92 -5.14 -23.66
C THR A 213 -29.36 -5.63 -23.45
N LEU A 214 -29.87 -5.52 -22.22
CA LEU A 214 -31.24 -5.95 -21.89
C LEU A 214 -32.30 -5.11 -22.61
N LYS A 215 -32.08 -3.80 -22.75
CA LYS A 215 -33.01 -2.90 -23.44
C LYS A 215 -33.10 -3.23 -24.93
N PHE A 216 -31.97 -3.48 -25.60
CA PHE A 216 -31.98 -3.88 -27.00
C PHE A 216 -32.72 -5.20 -27.21
N GLN A 217 -32.51 -6.15 -26.30
CA GLN A 217 -33.22 -7.42 -26.36
C GLN A 217 -34.73 -7.28 -26.10
N GLU A 218 -35.14 -6.46 -25.13
CA GLU A 218 -36.56 -6.15 -24.88
C GLU A 218 -37.21 -5.45 -26.09
N MET A 219 -36.44 -4.71 -26.88
CA MET A 219 -36.85 -4.08 -28.14
C MET A 219 -36.84 -5.03 -29.36
N GLY A 220 -36.43 -6.30 -29.18
CA GLY A 220 -36.35 -7.28 -30.26
C GLY A 220 -35.22 -7.03 -31.26
N LEU A 221 -34.22 -6.22 -30.89
CA LEU A 221 -33.05 -5.93 -31.72
C LEU A 221 -31.94 -6.96 -31.44
N GLU A 222 -31.19 -7.37 -32.47
CA GLU A 222 -30.00 -8.20 -32.28
C GLU A 222 -28.94 -7.43 -31.49
N SER A 223 -28.67 -7.88 -30.27
CA SER A 223 -27.59 -7.39 -29.42
C SER A 223 -26.64 -8.55 -29.15
N SER A 224 -25.34 -8.34 -29.39
CA SER A 224 -24.33 -9.29 -28.94
C SER A 224 -24.24 -9.25 -27.41
N LEU A 225 -24.04 -10.42 -26.80
CA LEU A 225 -23.78 -10.50 -25.36
C LEU A 225 -22.47 -9.78 -25.03
N PRO A 226 -22.42 -9.03 -23.92
CA PRO A 226 -21.18 -8.46 -23.43
C PRO A 226 -20.10 -9.54 -23.24
N PRO A 227 -18.82 -9.19 -23.45
CA PRO A 227 -17.73 -10.15 -23.30
C PRO A 227 -17.71 -10.74 -21.89
N GLY A 228 -17.68 -12.08 -21.81
CA GLY A 228 -17.66 -12.82 -20.54
C GLY A 228 -19.02 -13.34 -20.06
N TYR A 229 -20.11 -13.03 -20.77
CA TYR A 229 -21.44 -13.54 -20.46
C TYR A 229 -21.83 -14.63 -21.46
N ILE A 230 -22.34 -15.74 -20.92
CA ILE A 230 -22.67 -16.93 -21.71
C ILE A 230 -24.17 -16.93 -22.07
N SER A 231 -24.99 -16.28 -21.24
CA SER A 231 -26.43 -16.12 -21.50
C SER A 231 -26.96 -14.78 -21.02
N ILE A 232 -28.15 -14.44 -21.49
CA ILE A 232 -28.90 -13.25 -21.07
C ILE A 232 -29.31 -13.35 -19.60
N GLU A 233 -29.54 -14.56 -19.09
CA GLU A 233 -29.82 -14.77 -17.67
C GLU A 233 -28.62 -14.40 -16.80
N SER A 234 -27.39 -14.69 -17.25
CA SER A 234 -26.19 -14.25 -16.53
C SER A 234 -26.07 -12.73 -16.49
N VAL A 235 -26.56 -12.02 -17.53
CA VAL A 235 -26.64 -10.55 -17.57
C VAL A 235 -27.66 -10.04 -16.56
N TYR A 236 -28.88 -10.60 -16.53
CA TYR A 236 -29.91 -10.24 -15.54
C TYR A 236 -29.44 -10.49 -14.10
N GLN A 237 -28.77 -11.62 -13.85
CA GLN A 237 -28.25 -11.96 -12.54
C GLN A 237 -27.18 -10.95 -12.10
N ARG A 238 -26.17 -10.69 -12.93
CA ARG A 238 -25.09 -9.76 -12.61
C ARG A 238 -25.59 -8.33 -12.44
N LEU A 239 -26.49 -7.86 -13.30
CA LEU A 239 -27.12 -6.55 -13.14
C LEU A 239 -27.91 -6.46 -11.83
N GLY A 240 -28.63 -7.54 -11.48
CA GLY A 240 -29.32 -7.66 -10.20
C GLY A 240 -28.38 -7.55 -9.00
N GLU A 241 -27.27 -8.28 -9.03
CA GLU A 241 -26.24 -8.26 -7.99
C GLU A 241 -25.57 -6.88 -7.85
N LEU A 242 -25.18 -6.25 -8.95
CA LEU A 242 -24.57 -4.92 -8.96
C LEU A 242 -25.52 -3.86 -8.40
N LYS A 243 -26.82 -3.94 -8.71
CA LYS A 243 -27.84 -3.04 -8.15
C LYS A 243 -28.07 -3.28 -6.65
N GLU A 244 -28.03 -4.52 -6.18
CA GLU A 244 -28.24 -4.86 -4.76
C GLU A 244 -27.00 -4.62 -3.89
N LYS A 245 -25.80 -4.69 -4.46
CA LYS A 245 -24.51 -4.38 -3.81
C LYS A 245 -24.01 -2.97 -4.15
N ALA A 246 -24.89 -2.10 -4.63
CA ALA A 246 -24.55 -0.82 -5.23
C ALA A 246 -23.43 -0.09 -4.46
N TYR A 247 -22.43 0.37 -5.21
CA TYR A 247 -21.35 1.17 -4.65
C TYR A 247 -21.78 2.63 -4.64
N THR A 248 -21.51 3.32 -3.54
CA THR A 248 -21.54 4.78 -3.47
C THR A 248 -20.12 5.31 -3.47
N ILE A 249 -19.92 6.53 -3.97
CA ILE A 249 -18.58 7.16 -4.02
C ILE A 249 -17.94 7.35 -2.63
N ASN A 250 -18.74 7.27 -1.57
CA ASN A 250 -18.30 7.42 -0.19
C ASN A 250 -18.10 6.07 0.52
N ASP A 251 -18.32 4.94 -0.14
CA ASP A 251 -18.13 3.64 0.49
C ASP A 251 -16.64 3.29 0.62
N LEU A 252 -16.33 2.63 1.74
CA LEU A 252 -15.07 1.96 1.94
C LEU A 252 -15.14 0.57 1.30
N VAL A 253 -14.12 0.24 0.53
CA VAL A 253 -13.95 -1.05 -0.17
C VAL A 253 -12.60 -1.65 0.20
N GLY A 254 -12.48 -2.97 0.19
CA GLY A 254 -11.21 -3.65 0.40
C GLY A 254 -10.22 -3.30 -0.71
N LYS A 255 -9.00 -2.86 -0.32
CA LYS A 255 -7.95 -2.43 -1.26
C LYS A 255 -6.80 -3.40 -1.38
N THR A 256 -6.50 -4.11 -0.30
CA THR A 256 -5.42 -5.10 -0.24
C THR A 256 -5.89 -6.37 0.46
N GLY A 257 -5.07 -7.43 0.40
CA GLY A 257 -5.32 -8.69 1.10
C GLY A 257 -6.65 -9.38 0.77
N ILE A 258 -7.14 -10.16 1.72
CA ILE A 258 -8.45 -10.83 1.67
C ILE A 258 -9.60 -9.83 1.58
N GLU A 259 -9.49 -8.66 2.21
CA GLU A 259 -10.51 -7.61 2.11
C GLU A 259 -10.79 -7.23 0.65
N ALA A 260 -9.75 -7.11 -0.18
CA ALA A 260 -9.91 -6.83 -1.61
C ALA A 260 -10.40 -8.04 -2.40
N THR A 261 -9.79 -9.21 -2.19
CA THR A 261 -10.12 -10.41 -2.97
C THR A 261 -11.56 -10.86 -2.75
N LEU A 262 -12.03 -10.79 -1.50
CA LEU A 262 -13.39 -11.19 -1.13
C LEU A 262 -14.33 -10.00 -1.01
N GLU A 263 -14.03 -8.82 -1.58
CA GLU A 263 -14.87 -7.62 -1.48
C GLU A 263 -16.33 -7.91 -1.81
N GLU A 264 -16.59 -8.59 -2.94
CA GLU A 264 -17.95 -8.92 -3.36
C GLU A 264 -18.66 -9.89 -2.40
N ASP A 265 -17.95 -10.85 -1.82
CA ASP A 265 -18.50 -11.82 -0.87
C ASP A 265 -18.71 -11.19 0.52
N LEU A 266 -17.82 -10.30 0.94
CA LEU A 266 -17.83 -9.63 2.24
C LEU A 266 -18.83 -8.47 2.30
N ARG A 267 -19.10 -7.74 1.22
CA ARG A 267 -19.93 -6.50 1.26
C ARG A 267 -21.38 -6.71 1.70
N GLY A 268 -21.93 -7.93 1.53
CA GLY A 268 -23.34 -8.22 1.81
C GLY A 268 -24.30 -7.58 0.80
N PHE A 269 -25.60 -7.84 0.96
CA PHE A 269 -26.64 -7.31 0.08
C PHE A 269 -27.48 -6.29 0.83
N PHE A 270 -27.62 -5.10 0.27
CA PHE A 270 -28.42 -4.06 0.91
C PHE A 270 -29.89 -4.46 1.00
N GLY A 271 -30.48 -4.11 2.15
CA GLY A 271 -31.90 -4.19 2.35
C GLY A 271 -32.59 -2.97 1.77
N LYS A 272 -33.91 -3.05 1.67
CA LYS A 272 -34.76 -1.90 1.35
C LYS A 272 -35.98 -1.93 2.25
N LYS A 273 -36.33 -0.81 2.88
CA LYS A 273 -37.62 -0.65 3.54
C LYS A 273 -38.40 0.43 2.84
N THR A 274 -39.65 0.15 2.51
CA THR A 274 -40.54 1.13 1.89
C THR A 274 -41.50 1.61 2.95
N PHE A 275 -41.55 2.91 3.17
CA PHE A 275 -42.46 3.56 4.10
C PHE A 275 -43.48 4.38 3.32
N GLU A 276 -44.70 4.36 3.82
CA GLU A 276 -45.71 5.35 3.52
C GLU A 276 -45.41 6.59 4.35
N VAL A 277 -45.18 7.72 3.67
CA VAL A 277 -44.84 9.00 4.31
C VAL A 277 -45.95 10.01 4.09
N ASP A 278 -46.27 10.78 5.14
CA ASP A 278 -47.20 11.90 5.04
C ASP A 278 -46.60 13.08 4.23
N GLN A 279 -47.41 14.11 3.99
CA GLN A 279 -46.96 15.36 3.37
C GLN A 279 -45.89 16.13 4.20
N LYS A 280 -45.61 15.68 5.44
CA LYS A 280 -44.59 16.22 6.35
C LYS A 280 -43.36 15.30 6.47
N GLY A 281 -43.31 14.19 5.73
CA GLY A 281 -42.16 13.31 5.60
C GLY A 281 -41.97 12.36 6.77
N ARG A 282 -42.98 12.30 7.65
CA ARG A 282 -43.03 11.38 8.77
C ARG A 282 -43.44 10.03 8.20
N SER A 283 -42.70 9.00 8.58
CA SER A 283 -43.05 7.63 8.25
C SER A 283 -44.33 7.27 9.00
N LEU A 284 -45.46 7.17 8.28
CA LEU A 284 -46.74 6.74 8.85
C LEU A 284 -46.72 5.24 9.12
N ARG A 285 -46.28 4.48 8.12
CA ARG A 285 -46.35 3.02 8.13
C ARG A 285 -45.30 2.39 7.22
N GLU A 286 -44.73 1.26 7.64
CA GLU A 286 -43.91 0.42 6.76
C GLU A 286 -44.82 -0.37 5.79
N LEU A 287 -44.56 -0.25 4.49
CA LEU A 287 -45.30 -0.93 3.43
C LEU A 287 -44.74 -2.35 3.19
N PRO A 288 -45.60 -3.33 2.85
CA PRO A 288 -45.17 -4.66 2.47
C PRO A 288 -44.34 -4.60 1.17
N GLY A 289 -43.25 -5.38 1.11
CA GLY A 289 -42.30 -5.37 -0.02
C GLY A 289 -40.88 -4.92 0.35
N GLY A 290 -40.68 -4.51 1.60
CA GLY A 290 -39.35 -4.36 2.19
C GLY A 290 -38.59 -5.69 2.27
N ARG A 291 -37.26 -5.61 2.19
CA ARG A 291 -36.31 -6.72 2.33
C ARG A 291 -35.25 -6.30 3.34
N GLU A 292 -34.97 -7.17 4.31
CA GLU A 292 -33.88 -6.93 5.25
C GLU A 292 -32.53 -7.01 4.57
N ALA A 293 -31.54 -6.30 5.12
CA ALA A 293 -30.17 -6.38 4.65
C ALA A 293 -29.60 -7.76 4.97
N ALA A 294 -28.98 -8.41 3.99
CA ALA A 294 -28.31 -9.67 4.21
C ALA A 294 -26.82 -9.40 4.45
N ALA A 295 -26.30 -9.82 5.61
CA ALA A 295 -24.88 -9.68 5.92
C ALA A 295 -24.01 -10.41 4.87
N GLY A 296 -22.80 -9.89 4.67
CA GLY A 296 -21.80 -10.54 3.83
C GLY A 296 -21.40 -11.91 4.35
N LYS A 297 -20.83 -12.73 3.47
CA LYS A 297 -20.36 -14.06 3.82
C LYS A 297 -19.19 -13.98 4.78
N LYS A 298 -19.22 -14.76 5.84
CA LYS A 298 -18.08 -15.00 6.72
C LYS A 298 -17.00 -15.76 5.96
N ALA A 299 -15.77 -15.26 5.99
CA ALA A 299 -14.60 -15.94 5.43
C ALA A 299 -13.82 -16.64 6.54
N VAL A 300 -13.57 -17.94 6.39
CA VAL A 300 -12.69 -18.73 7.25
C VAL A 300 -11.40 -18.97 6.48
N LEU A 301 -10.29 -18.50 7.05
CA LEU A 301 -8.97 -18.65 6.45
C LEU A 301 -8.30 -19.94 6.93
N SER A 302 -7.31 -20.45 6.19
CA SER A 302 -6.46 -21.56 6.61
C SER A 302 -5.35 -21.15 7.59
N ILE A 303 -5.13 -19.84 7.74
CA ILE A 303 -4.16 -19.26 8.66
C ILE A 303 -4.52 -19.65 10.10
N SER A 304 -3.49 -20.01 10.88
CA SER A 304 -3.57 -20.04 12.33
C SER A 304 -3.05 -18.71 12.87
N LEU A 305 -3.90 -17.96 13.58
CA LEU A 305 -3.51 -16.69 14.17
C LEU A 305 -2.28 -16.85 15.09
N GLU A 306 -2.31 -17.86 15.97
CA GLU A 306 -1.25 -18.12 16.93
C GLU A 306 0.10 -18.43 16.24
N LEU A 307 0.09 -19.20 15.14
CA LEU A 307 1.29 -19.49 14.36
C LEU A 307 1.78 -18.24 13.60
N GLN A 308 0.86 -17.43 13.08
CA GLN A 308 1.15 -16.19 12.36
C GLN A 308 1.81 -15.15 13.28
N GLU A 309 1.25 -14.91 14.46
CA GLU A 309 1.81 -14.00 15.48
C GLU A 309 3.22 -14.44 15.89
N PHE A 310 3.38 -15.74 16.11
CA PHE A 310 4.67 -16.31 16.46
C PHE A 310 5.70 -16.10 15.35
N ALA A 311 5.33 -16.33 14.09
CA ALA A 311 6.21 -16.11 12.94
C ALA A 311 6.65 -14.64 12.79
N GLU A 312 5.72 -13.70 12.97
CA GLU A 312 6.02 -12.27 12.93
C GLU A 312 6.94 -11.83 14.08
N ALA A 313 6.72 -12.36 15.29
CA ALA A 313 7.59 -12.12 16.43
C ALA A 313 9.01 -12.67 16.21
N LEU A 314 9.15 -13.85 15.61
CA LEU A 314 10.45 -14.43 15.24
C LEU A 314 11.20 -13.56 14.24
N LEU A 315 10.50 -12.96 13.26
CA LEU A 315 11.11 -12.03 12.30
C LEU A 315 11.64 -10.77 13.00
N ALA A 316 10.84 -10.14 13.87
CA ALA A 316 11.26 -8.98 14.64
C ALA A 316 12.48 -9.29 15.54
N GLN A 317 12.48 -10.46 16.18
CA GLN A 317 13.60 -10.96 16.96
C GLN A 317 14.86 -11.18 16.13
N SER A 318 14.71 -11.72 14.91
CA SER A 318 15.83 -11.94 14.01
C SER A 318 16.53 -10.64 13.60
N GLU A 319 15.78 -9.55 13.44
CA GLU A 319 16.32 -8.27 13.01
C GLU A 319 17.21 -7.64 14.09
N LYS A 320 16.73 -7.57 15.33
CA LYS A 320 17.52 -7.05 16.47
C LYS A 320 18.79 -7.86 16.73
N LYS A 321 18.75 -9.19 16.59
CA LYS A 321 19.97 -10.01 16.70
C LYS A 321 20.98 -9.65 15.62
N ARG A 322 20.51 -9.43 14.38
CA ARG A 322 21.37 -9.07 13.25
C ARG A 322 21.88 -7.64 13.28
N GLU A 323 21.30 -6.77 14.10
CA GLU A 323 21.77 -5.38 14.28
C GLU A 323 23.25 -5.32 14.73
N ASN A 324 23.64 -6.20 15.65
CA ASN A 324 25.00 -6.27 16.17
C ASN A 324 25.88 -7.30 15.43
N CYS A 325 25.32 -8.11 14.53
CA CYS A 325 26.10 -9.07 13.73
C CYS A 325 26.94 -8.39 12.63
N SER A 326 26.78 -7.08 12.42
CA SER A 326 27.74 -6.26 11.67
C SER A 326 28.92 -5.78 12.53
N LEU A 327 29.04 -6.19 13.80
CA LEU A 327 30.16 -5.87 14.70
C LEU A 327 30.99 -7.10 15.11
N GLY A 328 30.90 -8.21 14.37
CA GLY A 328 31.73 -9.38 14.60
C GLY A 328 32.96 -9.38 13.69
N THR A 329 34.15 -9.16 14.24
CA THR A 329 35.34 -9.83 13.69
C THR A 329 35.09 -11.33 13.75
N ASP A 330 35.25 -12.01 12.62
CA ASP A 330 35.38 -13.46 12.64
C ASP A 330 36.60 -13.79 13.54
N PRO A 331 36.47 -14.61 14.60
CA PRO A 331 37.62 -15.02 15.40
C PRO A 331 38.73 -15.68 14.57
N LEU A 332 38.38 -16.17 13.37
CA LEU A 332 39.28 -16.85 12.43
C LEU A 332 39.77 -15.96 11.28
N ASP A 333 39.22 -14.76 11.07
CA ASP A 333 39.63 -13.87 9.97
C ASP A 333 39.46 -12.38 10.33
N LYS A 334 40.55 -11.77 10.81
CA LYS A 334 40.63 -10.35 11.22
C LYS A 334 40.49 -9.36 10.06
N LYS A 335 40.34 -9.79 8.79
CA LYS A 335 40.35 -8.92 7.60
C LYS A 335 38.96 -8.52 7.07
N ARG A 336 37.85 -9.05 7.58
CA ARG A 336 36.50 -8.70 7.07
C ARG A 336 36.04 -7.34 7.63
N LYS A 337 36.05 -6.31 6.77
CA LYS A 337 35.49 -4.98 7.05
C LYS A 337 33.99 -5.08 7.40
N ILE A 338 33.56 -4.29 8.37
CA ILE A 338 32.16 -4.12 8.78
C ILE A 338 31.33 -3.62 7.58
N GLN A 339 30.42 -4.45 7.07
CA GLN A 339 29.49 -4.07 6.01
C GLN A 339 28.26 -3.38 6.60
N LYS A 340 28.00 -2.13 6.19
CA LYS A 340 26.89 -1.32 6.69
C LYS A 340 25.55 -1.77 6.10
N GLN A 341 24.67 -2.33 6.92
CA GLN A 341 23.34 -2.76 6.50
C GLN A 341 22.29 -1.63 6.62
N PRO A 342 21.17 -1.69 5.88
CA PRO A 342 20.05 -0.78 6.06
C PRO A 342 19.51 -0.82 7.50
N TRP A 343 18.94 0.29 7.94
CA TRP A 343 18.42 0.41 9.31
C TRP A 343 17.26 -0.55 9.60
N ILE A 344 16.40 -0.80 8.61
CA ILE A 344 15.37 -1.83 8.64
C ILE A 344 15.71 -2.91 7.60
N LYS A 345 15.74 -4.17 8.03
CA LYS A 345 16.24 -5.29 7.22
C LYS A 345 15.11 -6.12 6.64
N GLY A 346 14.07 -6.41 7.42
CA GLY A 346 12.88 -7.14 7.00
C GLY A 346 13.11 -8.64 6.73
N GLY A 347 12.02 -9.33 6.40
CA GLY A 347 12.01 -10.77 6.10
C GLY A 347 10.61 -11.36 5.97
N ALA A 348 10.54 -12.67 5.70
CA ALA A 348 9.30 -13.43 5.61
C ALA A 348 9.45 -14.84 6.18
N ILE A 349 8.34 -15.38 6.70
CA ILE A 349 8.21 -16.80 7.06
C ILE A 349 6.94 -17.32 6.42
N VAL A 350 7.05 -18.44 5.69
CA VAL A 350 5.93 -19.14 5.06
C VAL A 350 5.81 -20.51 5.69
N ALA A 351 4.63 -20.85 6.21
CA ALA A 351 4.28 -22.18 6.69
C ALA A 351 3.12 -22.71 5.85
N LEU A 352 3.28 -23.88 5.23
CA LEU A 352 2.33 -24.46 4.27
C LEU A 352 2.13 -25.96 4.52
N ASP A 353 0.90 -26.43 4.48
CA ASP A 353 0.57 -27.85 4.47
C ASP A 353 0.83 -28.44 3.07
N PRO A 354 1.78 -29.39 2.94
CA PRO A 354 2.17 -29.96 1.65
C PRO A 354 1.10 -30.83 0.98
N ASN A 355 0.12 -31.32 1.72
CA ASN A 355 -0.91 -32.24 1.20
C ASN A 355 -2.15 -31.48 0.70
N THR A 356 -2.43 -30.31 1.28
CA THR A 356 -3.65 -29.54 0.99
C THR A 356 -3.37 -28.23 0.26
N GLY A 357 -2.13 -27.75 0.26
CA GLY A 357 -1.76 -26.42 -0.22
C GLY A 357 -2.22 -25.30 0.71
N GLU A 358 -2.75 -25.62 1.90
CA GLU A 358 -3.20 -24.62 2.87
C GLU A 358 -2.00 -23.85 3.44
N VAL A 359 -2.06 -22.53 3.33
CA VAL A 359 -1.10 -21.64 3.98
C VAL A 359 -1.52 -21.48 5.44
N LEU A 360 -0.65 -21.87 6.36
CA LEU A 360 -0.91 -21.83 7.81
C LEU A 360 -0.37 -20.56 8.45
N ALA A 361 0.72 -20.02 7.90
CA ALA A 361 1.25 -18.70 8.22
C ALA A 361 1.94 -18.10 6.98
N LEU A 362 1.75 -16.81 6.75
CA LEU A 362 2.36 -16.03 5.67
C LEU A 362 2.88 -14.70 6.25
N ALA A 363 3.83 -14.81 7.16
CA ALA A 363 4.37 -13.66 7.90
C ALA A 363 5.35 -12.85 7.05
N SER A 364 5.25 -11.53 7.19
CA SER A 364 6.18 -10.56 6.63
C SER A 364 6.47 -9.49 7.67
N TYR A 365 7.71 -9.01 7.69
CA TYR A 365 8.17 -7.94 8.58
C TYR A 365 8.95 -6.91 7.76
N PRO A 366 8.67 -5.60 7.90
CA PRO A 366 7.77 -4.96 8.87
C PRO A 366 6.28 -5.07 8.51
N ARG A 367 5.40 -4.68 9.44
CA ARG A 367 3.93 -4.78 9.37
C ARG A 367 3.27 -3.40 9.43
N PHE A 368 2.00 -3.30 9.07
CA PHE A 368 1.20 -2.08 9.16
C PHE A 368 -0.11 -2.34 9.93
N ASP A 369 -0.78 -1.31 10.45
CA ASP A 369 -2.07 -1.48 11.13
C ASP A 369 -3.22 -1.15 10.16
N PRO A 370 -4.08 -2.13 9.80
CA PRO A 370 -5.23 -1.88 8.93
C PRO A 370 -6.30 -0.98 9.59
N ASN A 371 -6.32 -0.82 10.91
CA ASN A 371 -7.22 0.12 11.60
C ASN A 371 -6.92 1.59 11.30
N ASP A 372 -5.68 1.92 10.91
CA ASP A 372 -5.30 3.30 10.55
C ASP A 372 -5.95 3.75 9.24
N PHE A 373 -6.30 2.81 8.36
CA PHE A 373 -7.02 3.09 7.12
C PHE A 373 -8.52 3.33 7.31
N ILE A 374 -9.06 3.02 8.49
CA ILE A 374 -10.46 3.27 8.83
C ILE A 374 -10.59 4.73 9.27
N PRO A 375 -11.39 5.57 8.57
CA PRO A 375 -11.58 6.97 8.91
C PRO A 375 -12.02 7.18 10.36
N SER A 376 -11.66 8.31 10.96
CA SER A 376 -12.10 8.70 12.30
C SER A 376 -12.79 10.07 12.24
N ALA A 377 -13.88 10.21 12.99
CA ALA A 377 -14.55 11.50 13.18
C ALA A 377 -13.75 12.46 14.06
N ASN A 378 -13.03 11.91 15.04
CA ASN A 378 -12.19 12.69 15.93
C ASN A 378 -10.99 13.26 15.14
N ALA A 379 -10.87 14.59 15.12
CA ALA A 379 -9.89 15.31 14.32
C ALA A 379 -8.44 14.96 14.69
N SER A 380 -8.12 14.83 15.99
CA SER A 380 -6.75 14.51 16.43
C SER A 380 -6.37 13.08 16.06
N LEU A 381 -7.29 12.13 16.26
CA LEU A 381 -7.07 10.74 15.86
C LEU A 381 -6.98 10.59 14.35
N ARG A 382 -7.76 11.37 13.58
CA ARG A 382 -7.71 11.39 12.12
C ARG A 382 -6.35 11.87 11.60
N GLU A 383 -5.79 12.94 12.17
CA GLU A 383 -4.46 13.43 11.81
C GLU A 383 -3.39 12.38 12.10
N LYS A 384 -3.44 11.74 13.29
CA LYS A 384 -2.53 10.64 13.64
C LYS A 384 -2.62 9.48 12.66
N LYS A 385 -3.84 9.00 12.36
CA LYS A 385 -4.07 7.92 11.39
C LYS A 385 -3.55 8.29 10.00
N GLN A 386 -3.73 9.54 9.57
CA GLN A 386 -3.24 9.99 8.26
C GLN A 386 -1.70 9.96 8.19
N ILE A 387 -1.00 10.34 9.26
CA ILE A 387 0.46 10.24 9.35
C ILE A 387 0.91 8.78 9.27
N GLU A 388 0.28 7.89 10.05
CA GLU A 388 0.61 6.46 10.01
C GLU A 388 0.29 5.84 8.64
N VAL A 389 -0.83 6.19 7.99
CA VAL A 389 -1.13 5.76 6.61
C VAL A 389 -0.05 6.23 5.63
N CYS A 390 0.43 7.48 5.73
CA CYS A 390 1.53 7.97 4.90
C CYS A 390 2.82 7.18 5.15
N ARG A 391 3.10 6.77 6.40
CA ARG A 391 4.21 5.89 6.78
C ARG A 391 4.04 4.49 6.18
N TRP A 392 2.87 3.86 6.31
CA TRP A 392 2.59 2.52 5.80
C TRP A 392 2.68 2.44 4.27
N LEU A 393 2.27 3.51 3.59
CA LEU A 393 2.37 3.65 2.14
C LEU A 393 3.75 4.15 1.68
N GLU A 394 4.63 4.53 2.61
CA GLU A 394 5.98 5.04 2.36
C GLU A 394 5.99 6.17 1.32
N ASN A 395 5.02 7.08 1.43
CA ASN A 395 4.79 8.11 0.43
C ASN A 395 5.72 9.33 0.60
N GLU A 396 5.69 10.23 -0.38
CA GLU A 396 6.53 11.43 -0.38
C GLU A 396 6.25 12.36 0.80
N ALA A 397 4.99 12.46 1.26
CA ALA A 397 4.63 13.29 2.39
C ALA A 397 5.30 12.78 3.68
N PHE A 398 5.36 11.47 3.89
CA PHE A 398 6.07 10.87 5.01
C PHE A 398 7.59 11.10 4.93
N ILE A 399 8.20 10.85 3.77
CA ILE A 399 9.64 11.08 3.57
C ILE A 399 10.00 12.56 3.79
N GLY A 400 9.15 13.48 3.30
CA GLY A 400 9.31 14.91 3.52
C GLY A 400 9.16 15.32 4.98
N ALA A 401 8.22 14.71 5.72
CA ALA A 401 8.06 14.96 7.15
C ALA A 401 9.28 14.50 7.97
N LEU A 402 9.89 13.37 7.60
CA LEU A 402 11.16 12.90 8.18
C LEU A 402 12.31 13.88 7.89
N TRP A 403 12.43 14.34 6.64
CA TRP A 403 13.43 15.33 6.27
C TRP A 403 13.24 16.64 7.04
N ASP A 404 12.02 17.17 7.09
CA ASP A 404 11.71 18.41 7.81
C ASP A 404 11.83 18.27 9.34
N GLY A 405 12.05 17.06 9.86
CA GLY A 405 12.13 16.79 11.30
C GLY A 405 10.77 16.88 12.01
N LYS A 406 9.67 16.84 11.26
CA LYS A 406 8.29 16.81 11.79
C LYS A 406 7.93 15.43 12.33
N GLU A 407 8.50 14.39 11.72
CA GLU A 407 8.33 13.00 12.12
C GLU A 407 9.67 12.33 12.38
N LEU A 408 9.64 11.27 13.19
CA LEU A 408 10.80 10.43 13.50
C LEU A 408 10.79 9.18 12.64
N LEU A 409 11.97 8.65 12.34
CA LEU A 409 12.08 7.35 11.69
C LEU A 409 11.74 6.30 12.75
N LYS A 410 10.72 5.46 12.50
CA LYS A 410 10.20 4.51 13.48
C LYS A 410 10.27 3.08 12.97
N ARG A 411 10.72 2.16 13.82
CA ARG A 411 10.67 0.70 13.55
C ARG A 411 10.19 -0.06 14.78
N GLU A 412 9.58 -1.22 14.57
CA GLU A 412 9.18 -2.09 15.67
C GLU A 412 10.40 -2.83 16.26
N SER A 413 10.35 -3.12 17.55
CA SER A 413 11.32 -3.95 18.25
C SER A 413 10.71 -5.30 18.64
N ILE A 414 11.51 -6.19 19.25
CA ILE A 414 11.12 -7.56 19.66
C ILE A 414 9.83 -7.59 20.51
N HIS A 415 9.58 -6.56 21.34
CA HIS A 415 8.41 -6.47 22.20
C HIS A 415 7.29 -5.63 21.59
N PHE A 416 7.34 -5.41 20.28
CA PHE A 416 6.44 -4.50 19.56
C PHE A 416 6.45 -3.06 20.13
N THR A 417 7.53 -2.68 20.81
CA THR A 417 7.80 -1.28 21.13
C THR A 417 8.39 -0.58 19.92
N GLU A 418 8.10 0.70 19.74
CA GLU A 418 8.70 1.48 18.65
C GLU A 418 10.05 2.04 19.10
N GLU A 419 11.07 1.81 18.28
CA GLU A 419 12.33 2.53 18.36
C GLU A 419 12.29 3.68 17.39
N GLU A 420 12.62 4.87 17.88
CA GLU A 420 12.56 6.11 17.13
C GLU A 420 13.97 6.68 16.94
N LYS A 421 14.22 7.24 15.75
CA LYS A 421 15.48 7.91 15.46
C LYS A 421 15.24 9.20 14.68
N VAL A 422 15.87 10.27 15.16
CA VAL A 422 15.88 11.57 14.47
C VAL A 422 16.76 11.45 13.22
N LEU A 423 16.27 11.97 12.10
CA LEU A 423 17.07 12.12 10.88
C LEU A 423 17.90 13.41 10.97
N ASP A 424 18.88 13.42 11.86
CA ASP A 424 19.86 14.50 11.94
C ASP A 424 20.86 14.42 10.77
N TRP A 425 21.69 15.47 10.62
CA TRP A 425 22.64 15.56 9.52
C TRP A 425 23.70 14.44 9.55
N GLU A 426 24.19 14.08 10.73
CA GLU A 426 25.17 13.01 10.86
C GLU A 426 24.59 11.65 10.49
N PHE A 427 23.37 11.33 10.94
CA PHE A 427 22.67 10.10 10.63
C PHE A 427 22.30 10.03 9.15
N TYR A 428 21.89 11.14 8.54
CA TYR A 428 21.65 11.24 7.10
C TYR A 428 22.93 10.95 6.30
N LEU A 429 24.05 11.60 6.64
CA LEU A 429 25.35 11.33 6.00
C LEU A 429 25.78 9.88 6.21
N ASP A 430 25.52 9.32 7.39
CA ASP A 430 25.73 7.92 7.68
C ASP A 430 25.02 7.04 6.64
N LEU A 431 23.75 7.31 6.34
CA LEU A 431 22.97 6.51 5.40
C LEU A 431 23.45 6.66 3.95
N LEU A 432 24.03 7.80 3.59
CA LEU A 432 24.51 8.05 2.23
C LEU A 432 25.98 7.69 1.98
N LEU A 433 26.83 7.73 3.00
CA LEU A 433 28.28 7.67 2.90
C LEU A 433 28.90 6.63 3.85
N PRO A 434 29.98 5.94 3.43
CA PRO A 434 30.81 5.17 4.35
C PRO A 434 31.39 6.05 5.47
N LYS A 435 31.60 5.49 6.67
CA LYS A 435 32.19 6.23 7.82
C LYS A 435 33.56 6.83 7.54
N GLU A 436 34.37 6.15 6.71
CA GLU A 436 35.73 6.56 6.34
C GLU A 436 35.78 7.57 5.18
N ASN A 437 34.64 7.96 4.58
CA ASN A 437 34.64 8.80 3.37
C ASN A 437 35.11 10.24 3.68
N PRO A 438 36.05 10.83 2.90
CA PRO A 438 36.50 12.21 3.08
C PRO A 438 35.37 13.26 3.07
N LEU A 439 34.32 13.05 2.27
CA LEU A 439 33.14 13.92 2.25
C LEU A 439 32.47 14.01 3.62
N ARG A 440 32.47 12.91 4.38
CA ARG A 440 31.93 12.92 5.74
C ARG A 440 32.70 13.91 6.60
N ASN A 441 34.04 13.87 6.55
CA ASN A 441 34.89 14.79 7.30
C ASN A 441 34.68 16.25 6.87
N LEU A 442 34.51 16.50 5.56
CA LEU A 442 34.22 17.83 5.04
C LEU A 442 32.96 18.41 5.69
N PHE A 443 31.86 17.66 5.65
CA PHE A 443 30.58 18.11 6.20
C PHE A 443 30.49 18.02 7.74
N SER A 444 31.29 17.17 8.41
CA SER A 444 31.20 16.96 9.86
C SER A 444 32.18 17.82 10.68
N LYS A 445 33.31 18.26 10.13
CA LYS A 445 34.35 18.96 10.90
C LYS A 445 34.49 20.44 10.57
N SER A 446 34.23 20.86 9.33
CA SER A 446 34.74 22.16 8.85
C SER A 446 33.81 22.99 7.98
N LEU A 447 32.82 22.40 7.30
CA LEU A 447 32.05 23.16 6.31
C LEU A 447 31.05 24.14 6.97
N GLN A 448 31.24 25.43 6.69
CA GLN A 448 30.35 26.50 7.13
C GLN A 448 29.35 26.90 6.02
N VAL A 449 28.32 27.66 6.37
CA VAL A 449 27.33 28.17 5.40
C VAL A 449 28.00 29.01 4.31
N ALA A 450 28.94 29.88 4.69
CA ALA A 450 29.69 30.69 3.73
C ALA A 450 30.50 29.82 2.75
N ASP A 451 31.10 28.73 3.21
CA ASP A 451 31.84 27.80 2.34
C ASP A 451 30.90 27.10 1.36
N ALA A 452 29.74 26.64 1.82
CA ALA A 452 28.74 25.97 0.98
C ALA A 452 28.17 26.88 -0.11
N ILE A 453 28.04 28.18 0.16
CA ILE A 453 27.61 29.19 -0.81
C ILE A 453 28.73 29.50 -1.80
N ARG A 454 29.95 29.73 -1.30
CA ARG A 454 31.12 29.95 -2.16
C ARG A 454 31.37 28.79 -3.11
N ILE A 455 31.23 27.54 -2.65
CA ILE A 455 31.35 26.36 -3.51
C ILE A 455 30.33 26.40 -4.65
N GLN A 456 29.10 26.85 -4.41
CA GLN A 456 28.07 26.98 -5.45
C GLN A 456 28.43 28.08 -6.44
N GLU A 457 28.72 29.27 -5.94
CA GLU A 457 28.99 30.46 -6.75
C GLU A 457 30.28 30.30 -7.57
N ASP A 458 31.38 29.87 -6.94
CA ASP A 458 32.66 29.64 -7.63
C ASP A 458 32.52 28.57 -8.71
N PHE A 459 31.71 27.53 -8.47
CA PHE A 459 31.46 26.48 -9.47
C PHE A 459 30.59 26.96 -10.63
N GLU A 460 29.52 27.71 -10.35
CA GLU A 460 28.64 28.28 -11.37
C GLU A 460 29.38 29.35 -12.22
N GLU A 461 30.24 30.16 -11.59
CA GLU A 461 31.12 31.11 -12.26
C GLU A 461 32.08 30.40 -13.23
N LEU A 462 32.78 29.36 -12.75
CA LEU A 462 33.68 28.56 -13.58
C LEU A 462 32.95 27.83 -14.71
N LEU A 463 31.73 27.34 -14.46
CA LEU A 463 30.90 26.71 -15.49
C LEU A 463 30.48 27.71 -16.57
N PHE A 464 30.08 28.92 -16.16
CA PHE A 464 29.74 30.01 -17.07
C PHE A 464 30.93 30.41 -17.96
N PHE A 465 32.10 30.70 -17.37
CA PHE A 465 33.26 31.15 -18.14
C PHE A 465 33.91 30.05 -18.97
N SER A 466 33.86 28.79 -18.52
CA SER A 466 34.38 27.66 -19.29
C SER A 466 33.53 27.34 -20.53
N LYS A 467 32.28 27.82 -20.60
CA LYS A 467 31.29 27.51 -21.64
C LYS A 467 31.02 26.01 -21.81
N LEU A 468 31.34 25.21 -20.79
CA LEU A 468 31.06 23.79 -20.78
C LEU A 468 29.59 23.56 -20.40
N SER A 469 28.89 22.73 -21.16
CA SER A 469 27.52 22.34 -20.84
C SER A 469 27.45 21.20 -19.81
N ASP A 470 28.55 20.47 -19.60
CA ASP A 470 28.63 19.34 -18.66
C ASP A 470 29.41 19.73 -17.39
N PRO A 471 28.76 19.81 -16.21
CA PRO A 471 29.41 20.07 -14.92
C PRO A 471 30.55 19.09 -14.59
N LYS A 472 30.45 17.83 -15.01
CA LYS A 472 31.50 16.84 -14.73
C LYS A 472 32.76 17.11 -15.56
N ALA A 473 32.60 17.50 -16.82
CA ALA A 473 33.72 17.86 -17.69
C ALA A 473 34.55 19.02 -17.11
N LEU A 474 33.90 19.99 -16.46
CA LEU A 474 34.59 21.06 -15.75
C LEU A 474 35.46 20.53 -14.60
N LEU A 475 34.91 19.64 -13.76
CA LEU A 475 35.68 19.04 -12.66
C LEU A 475 36.84 18.18 -13.16
N ASP A 476 36.66 17.47 -14.29
CA ASP A 476 37.73 16.68 -14.90
C ASP A 476 38.86 17.56 -15.47
N GLN A 477 38.57 18.80 -15.90
CA GLN A 477 39.58 19.79 -16.28
C GLN A 477 40.31 20.41 -15.06
N LEU A 478 39.55 20.77 -14.02
CA LEU A 478 40.08 21.39 -12.81
C LEU A 478 40.91 20.41 -11.96
N PHE A 479 40.44 19.16 -11.87
CA PHE A 479 41.05 18.10 -11.07
C PHE A 479 41.34 16.88 -11.94
N PRO A 480 42.32 16.97 -12.85
CA PRO A 480 42.64 15.87 -13.74
C PRO A 480 43.20 14.67 -12.95
N PRO A 481 42.85 13.43 -13.36
CA PRO A 481 43.28 12.22 -12.66
C PRO A 481 44.81 12.04 -12.61
N ASP A 482 45.54 12.63 -13.56
CA ASP A 482 47.01 12.58 -13.65
C ASP A 482 47.74 13.70 -12.89
N GLY A 483 47.01 14.48 -12.06
CA GLY A 483 47.58 15.41 -11.08
C GLY A 483 48.21 16.70 -11.64
N LYS A 484 48.26 16.90 -12.96
CA LYS A 484 48.66 18.16 -13.59
C LYS A 484 47.41 18.97 -13.99
N PRO A 485 46.90 19.88 -13.14
CA PRO A 485 45.76 20.72 -13.49
C PRO A 485 46.03 21.44 -14.80
N SER A 486 45.17 21.23 -15.81
CA SER A 486 45.14 22.15 -16.93
C SER A 486 44.56 23.44 -16.39
N ARG A 487 45.40 24.46 -16.21
CA ARG A 487 44.92 25.81 -15.89
C ARG A 487 43.91 26.17 -16.97
N VAL A 488 42.65 26.29 -16.58
CA VAL A 488 41.63 26.82 -17.47
C VAL A 488 42.14 28.20 -17.86
N LYS A 489 42.26 28.48 -19.17
CA LYS A 489 42.80 29.76 -19.70
C LYS A 489 41.79 30.88 -19.50
N ILE A 490 41.42 31.15 -18.25
CA ILE A 490 40.42 32.13 -17.85
C ILE A 490 41.02 32.93 -16.70
N ASP A 491 41.78 33.97 -17.03
CA ASP A 491 42.37 34.89 -16.04
C ASP A 491 41.29 35.55 -15.15
N GLN A 492 40.05 35.63 -15.64
CA GLN A 492 38.91 36.24 -14.93
C GLN A 492 38.37 35.40 -13.76
N ALA A 493 38.61 34.08 -13.71
CA ALA A 493 38.05 33.17 -12.69
C ALA A 493 39.10 32.40 -11.87
N LEU A 494 40.39 32.83 -11.93
CA LEU A 494 41.50 32.14 -11.27
C LEU A 494 41.34 32.08 -9.73
N ASN A 495 40.70 33.08 -9.13
CA ASN A 495 40.44 33.11 -7.70
C ASN A 495 39.37 32.10 -7.28
N ALA A 496 38.29 31.97 -8.06
CA ALA A 496 37.26 30.95 -7.85
C ALA A 496 37.87 29.54 -7.96
N GLN A 497 38.71 29.30 -8.97
CA GLN A 497 39.44 28.05 -9.12
C GLN A 497 40.29 27.71 -7.89
N LYS A 498 41.14 28.63 -7.41
CA LYS A 498 42.01 28.39 -6.24
C LYS A 498 41.22 28.05 -4.97
N ARG A 499 40.09 28.72 -4.74
CA ARG A 499 39.23 28.47 -3.58
C ARG A 499 38.56 27.11 -3.67
N LEU A 500 38.01 26.77 -4.83
CA LEU A 500 37.40 25.46 -5.07
C LEU A 500 38.42 24.32 -4.91
N GLU A 501 39.67 24.53 -5.38
CA GLU A 501 40.78 23.60 -5.20
C GLU A 501 41.15 23.39 -3.73
N LEU A 502 41.12 24.44 -2.91
CA LEU A 502 41.41 24.34 -1.48
C LEU A 502 40.33 23.54 -0.73
N LEU A 503 39.05 23.75 -1.07
CA LEU A 503 37.92 23.11 -0.39
C LEU A 503 37.66 21.68 -0.87
N LEU A 504 37.71 21.43 -2.18
CA LEU A 504 37.39 20.13 -2.77
C LEU A 504 38.63 19.28 -3.09
N GLY A 505 39.84 19.84 -3.05
CA GLY A 505 41.10 19.16 -3.32
C GLY A 505 41.33 17.88 -2.50
N PRO A 506 40.98 17.81 -1.20
CA PRO A 506 41.11 16.59 -0.40
C PRO A 506 40.24 15.41 -0.88
N ILE A 507 39.22 15.67 -1.71
CA ILE A 507 38.32 14.64 -2.24
C ILE A 507 38.93 14.03 -3.51
N SER A 508 39.28 12.76 -3.46
CA SER A 508 40.00 12.11 -4.57
C SER A 508 39.17 11.95 -5.84
N SER A 509 37.86 11.67 -5.74
CA SER A 509 36.99 11.41 -6.89
C SER A 509 36.25 12.67 -7.35
N ASN A 510 36.29 13.00 -8.64
CA ASN A 510 35.51 14.11 -9.21
C ASN A 510 34.00 13.88 -9.14
N SER A 511 33.55 12.62 -9.15
CA SER A 511 32.13 12.30 -8.94
C SER A 511 31.69 12.60 -7.51
N ASP A 512 32.56 12.37 -6.52
CA ASP A 512 32.30 12.73 -5.13
C ASP A 512 32.37 14.25 -4.92
N LYS A 513 33.24 14.97 -5.64
CA LYS A 513 33.26 16.44 -5.66
C LYS A 513 31.94 17.01 -6.21
N LEU A 514 31.44 16.48 -7.32
CA LEU A 514 30.15 16.89 -7.88
C LEU A 514 28.99 16.62 -6.91
N PHE A 515 29.03 15.47 -6.24
CA PHE A 515 28.08 15.12 -5.19
C PHE A 515 28.15 16.06 -3.97
N ALA A 516 29.35 16.51 -3.59
CA ALA A 516 29.51 17.51 -2.54
C ALA A 516 28.84 18.84 -2.92
N ILE A 517 29.02 19.28 -4.18
CA ILE A 517 28.38 20.51 -4.70
C ILE A 517 26.86 20.36 -4.68
N ASP A 518 26.32 19.24 -5.16
CA ASP A 518 24.87 18.99 -5.12
C ASP A 518 24.32 18.87 -3.69
N LEU A 519 25.09 18.34 -2.73
CA LEU A 519 24.71 18.36 -1.31
C LEU A 519 24.70 19.80 -0.75
N CYS A 520 25.68 20.64 -1.10
CA CYS A 520 25.69 22.06 -0.73
C CYS A 520 24.48 22.79 -1.31
N ARG A 521 24.16 22.54 -2.59
CA ARG A 521 22.95 23.06 -3.25
C ARG A 521 21.69 22.60 -2.51
N MET A 522 21.53 21.30 -2.24
CA MET A 522 20.36 20.79 -1.52
C MET A 522 20.20 21.44 -0.13
N LEU A 523 21.29 21.69 0.59
CA LEU A 523 21.25 22.30 1.92
C LEU A 523 20.98 23.81 1.89
N VAL A 524 21.65 24.55 1.00
CA VAL A 524 21.70 26.01 1.02
C VAL A 524 21.40 26.56 -0.37
N TYR A 525 20.50 27.55 -0.45
CA TYR A 525 20.17 28.26 -1.68
C TYR A 525 20.88 29.60 -1.73
N SER A 526 22.05 29.68 -2.37
CA SER A 526 22.89 30.90 -2.45
C SER A 526 22.10 32.18 -2.74
N PRO A 527 21.17 32.23 -3.73
CA PRO A 527 20.43 33.46 -4.05
C PRO A 527 19.51 33.99 -2.95
N ALA A 528 19.25 33.23 -1.88
CA ALA A 528 18.44 33.69 -0.75
C ALA A 528 19.24 34.42 0.34
N PHE A 529 20.57 34.55 0.21
CA PHE A 529 21.41 35.17 1.21
C PHE A 529 21.93 36.53 0.74
N SER A 530 21.75 37.57 1.55
CA SER A 530 22.44 38.85 1.37
C SER A 530 23.86 38.80 1.95
N ASP A 531 24.73 39.67 1.43
CA ASP A 531 26.10 39.84 1.97
C ASP A 531 26.09 40.21 3.46
N ALA A 532 25.09 40.98 3.89
CA ALA A 532 24.92 41.37 5.29
C ALA A 532 24.58 40.16 6.17
N LEU A 533 23.66 39.29 5.72
CA LEU A 533 23.33 38.06 6.44
C LEU A 533 24.53 37.11 6.49
N LEU A 534 25.24 36.94 5.37
CA LEU A 534 26.42 36.07 5.30
C LEU A 534 27.56 36.50 6.22
N LYS A 535 27.72 37.80 6.46
CA LYS A 535 28.71 38.31 7.39
C LYS A 535 28.46 37.82 8.82
N GLU A 536 27.20 37.72 9.22
CA GLU A 536 26.81 37.32 10.58
C GLU A 536 26.70 35.80 10.75
N ILE A 537 26.02 35.11 9.83
CA ILE A 537 25.76 33.66 9.95
C ILE A 537 26.68 32.79 9.10
N GLY A 538 27.57 33.37 8.31
CA GLY A 538 28.43 32.63 7.40
C GLY A 538 29.35 31.63 8.10
N SER A 539 29.72 31.91 9.36
CA SER A 539 30.54 31.02 10.20
C SER A 539 29.78 29.84 10.82
N LEU A 540 28.44 29.83 10.70
CA LEU A 540 27.60 28.76 11.20
C LEU A 540 27.92 27.47 10.45
N LYS A 541 28.08 26.37 11.19
CA LYS A 541 28.32 25.05 10.59
C LYS A 541 27.05 24.51 9.92
N ILE A 542 27.24 23.71 8.88
CA ILE A 542 26.14 23.14 8.09
C ILE A 542 25.23 22.20 8.89
N ASP A 543 25.79 21.40 9.81
CA ASP A 543 25.01 20.54 10.72
C ASP A 543 24.09 21.36 11.64
N ALA A 544 24.60 22.48 12.17
CA ALA A 544 23.83 23.42 12.97
C ALA A 544 22.76 24.15 12.13
N TYR A 545 23.10 24.58 10.90
CA TYR A 545 22.14 25.18 9.96
C TYR A 545 21.03 24.19 9.58
N ARG A 546 21.37 22.92 9.36
CA ARG A 546 20.39 21.86 9.08
C ARG A 546 19.47 21.60 10.28
N SER A 547 20.03 21.56 11.48
CA SER A 547 19.27 21.40 12.74
C SER A 547 18.34 22.60 12.98
N LEU A 548 18.81 23.81 12.69
CA LEU A 548 18.00 25.03 12.70
C LEU A 548 16.85 24.91 11.70
N CYS A 549 17.10 24.47 10.48
CA CYS A 549 16.07 24.23 9.48
C CYS A 549 14.99 23.28 10.02
N GLN A 550 15.35 22.13 10.62
CA GLN A 550 14.35 21.21 11.22
C GLN A 550 13.60 21.84 12.39
N SER A 551 14.28 22.61 13.24
CA SER A 551 13.66 23.30 14.37
C SER A 551 12.63 24.34 13.88
N VAL A 552 12.98 25.11 12.85
CA VAL A 552 12.07 26.07 12.21
C VAL A 552 10.93 25.37 11.51
N GLN A 553 11.15 24.27 10.79
CA GLN A 553 10.09 23.52 10.12
C GLN A 553 9.09 22.88 11.12
N ARG A 554 9.55 22.46 12.30
CA ARG A 554 8.69 22.02 13.41
C ARG A 554 7.88 23.18 14.00
N LEU A 555 8.54 24.32 14.26
CA LEU A 555 7.88 25.53 14.72
C LEU A 555 6.83 26.00 13.70
N GLU A 556 7.17 25.96 12.42
CA GLU A 556 6.33 26.35 11.30
C GLU A 556 5.02 25.56 11.28
N ALA A 557 5.08 24.24 11.47
CA ALA A 557 3.88 23.41 11.54
C ALA A 557 2.95 23.79 12.70
N LYS A 558 3.49 24.30 13.81
CA LYS A 558 2.70 24.78 14.95
C LYS A 558 2.15 26.19 14.68
N VAL A 559 3.03 27.13 14.32
CA VAL A 559 2.67 28.53 14.03
C VAL A 559 1.65 28.61 12.91
N LYS A 560 1.82 27.82 11.84
CA LYS A 560 0.87 27.77 10.73
C LYS A 560 -0.51 27.30 11.15
N ARG A 561 -0.61 26.30 12.03
CA ARG A 561 -1.90 25.83 12.58
C ARG A 561 -2.56 26.90 13.45
N ASP A 562 -1.80 27.49 14.36
CA ASP A 562 -2.30 28.55 15.25
C ASP A 562 -2.75 29.79 14.45
N TRP A 563 -2.00 30.13 13.39
CA TRP A 563 -2.34 31.24 12.49
C TRP A 563 -3.46 30.93 11.52
N GLU A 564 -3.62 29.70 11.05
CA GLU A 564 -4.77 29.30 10.24
C GLU A 564 -6.06 29.51 11.05
N GLN A 565 -6.06 29.13 12.33
CA GLN A 565 -7.19 29.38 13.23
C GLN A 565 -7.41 30.88 13.49
N LYS A 566 -6.36 31.65 13.77
CA LYS A 566 -6.48 33.11 13.96
C LYS A 566 -6.96 33.82 12.69
N PHE A 567 -6.43 33.42 11.54
CA PHE A 567 -6.80 33.95 10.23
C PHE A 567 -8.29 33.74 9.97
N HIS A 568 -8.79 32.53 10.26
CA HIS A 568 -10.22 32.22 10.21
C HIS A 568 -11.05 33.19 11.07
N GLU A 569 -10.65 33.39 12.33
CA GLU A 569 -11.40 34.20 13.31
C GLU A 569 -11.33 35.72 13.04
N THR A 570 -10.26 36.21 12.41
CA THR A 570 -9.97 37.64 12.28
C THR A 570 -10.05 38.12 10.83
N GLU A 571 -8.99 37.92 10.05
CA GLU A 571 -8.85 38.46 8.69
C GLU A 571 -9.89 37.86 7.73
N PHE A 572 -10.07 36.54 7.74
CA PHE A 572 -11.05 35.88 6.88
C PHE A 572 -12.47 36.24 7.27
N ARG A 573 -12.77 36.41 8.56
CA ARG A 573 -14.08 36.88 9.02
C ARG A 573 -14.43 38.27 8.48
N ILE A 574 -13.48 39.21 8.52
CA ILE A 574 -13.65 40.56 7.95
C ILE A 574 -13.85 40.47 6.43
N TRP A 575 -13.04 39.67 5.74
CA TRP A 575 -13.19 39.46 4.30
C TRP A 575 -14.57 38.86 3.97
N LYS A 576 -15.01 37.87 4.76
CA LYS A 576 -16.30 37.21 4.64
C LYS A 576 -17.45 38.22 4.81
N GLU A 577 -17.40 39.07 5.84
CA GLU A 577 -18.42 40.11 6.05
C GLU A 577 -18.53 41.09 4.87
N ALA A 578 -17.40 41.49 4.29
CA ALA A 578 -17.36 42.48 3.22
C ALA A 578 -17.65 41.89 1.82
N HIS A 579 -17.14 40.70 1.49
CA HIS A 579 -17.06 40.20 0.11
C HIS A 579 -17.80 38.88 -0.14
N GLN A 580 -18.28 38.18 0.90
CA GLN A 580 -18.92 36.87 0.73
C GLN A 580 -20.07 36.90 -0.27
N LYS A 581 -20.95 37.91 -0.20
CA LYS A 581 -22.15 37.97 -1.06
C LYS A 581 -21.78 38.06 -2.55
N GLU A 582 -20.87 38.96 -2.90
CA GLU A 582 -20.46 39.17 -4.29
C GLU A 582 -19.66 37.97 -4.82
N PHE A 583 -18.72 37.45 -4.02
CA PHE A 583 -17.93 36.28 -4.38
C PHE A 583 -18.80 35.05 -4.66
N LEU A 584 -19.78 34.78 -3.78
CA LEU A 584 -20.70 33.66 -3.98
C LEU A 584 -21.61 33.88 -5.18
N ALA A 585 -22.05 35.12 -5.47
CA ALA A 585 -22.85 35.44 -6.65
C ALA A 585 -22.06 35.17 -7.95
N GLN A 586 -20.80 35.58 -8.01
CA GLN A 586 -19.91 35.31 -9.13
C GLN A 586 -19.71 33.81 -9.36
N LYS A 587 -19.46 33.02 -8.30
CA LYS A 587 -19.31 31.57 -8.43
C LYS A 587 -20.58 30.87 -8.89
N ARG A 588 -21.76 31.37 -8.52
CA ARG A 588 -23.04 30.86 -9.05
C ARG A 588 -23.21 31.15 -10.53
N GLU A 589 -22.74 32.29 -11.01
CA GLU A 589 -22.77 32.64 -12.42
C GLU A 589 -21.84 31.72 -13.24
N GLU A 590 -20.60 31.51 -12.76
CA GLU A 590 -19.65 30.56 -13.37
C GLU A 590 -20.22 29.13 -13.47
N GLU A 591 -20.87 28.64 -12.41
CA GLU A 591 -21.53 27.32 -12.41
C GLU A 591 -22.68 27.24 -13.42
N ARG A 592 -23.47 28.32 -13.54
CA ARG A 592 -24.59 28.44 -14.49
C ARG A 592 -24.09 28.40 -15.93
N GLU A 593 -23.02 29.13 -16.24
CA GLU A 593 -22.37 29.13 -17.54
C GLU A 593 -21.77 27.75 -17.87
N ALA A 594 -21.07 27.14 -16.91
CA ALA A 594 -20.45 25.83 -17.05
C ALA A 594 -21.45 24.65 -17.02
N LYS A 595 -22.73 24.92 -16.73
CA LYS A 595 -23.79 23.90 -16.51
C LYS A 595 -23.38 22.85 -15.48
N THR A 596 -22.63 23.25 -14.46
CA THR A 596 -22.19 22.39 -13.37
C THR A 596 -23.10 22.54 -12.15
N TYR A 597 -23.14 21.53 -11.29
CA TYR A 597 -23.99 21.56 -10.11
C TYR A 597 -23.48 22.58 -9.09
N ALA A 598 -24.43 23.22 -8.41
CA ALA A 598 -24.18 24.18 -7.35
C ALA A 598 -23.45 23.53 -6.16
N ARG A 599 -22.19 23.90 -5.90
CA ARG A 599 -21.43 23.42 -4.72
C ARG A 599 -21.80 24.17 -3.43
N PRO A 600 -21.51 23.59 -2.25
CA PRO A 600 -21.61 24.26 -0.96
C PRO A 600 -20.90 25.61 -0.91
N TYR A 601 -21.53 26.63 -0.32
CA TYR A 601 -20.86 27.92 -0.09
C TYR A 601 -19.62 27.77 0.80
N VAL A 602 -19.69 26.91 1.82
CA VAL A 602 -18.55 26.59 2.69
C VAL A 602 -17.40 25.98 1.89
N ASP A 603 -17.64 25.09 0.93
CA ASP A 603 -16.51 24.51 0.18
C ASP A 603 -15.79 25.58 -0.68
N TYR A 604 -16.52 26.57 -1.21
CA TYR A 604 -15.92 27.73 -1.88
C TYR A 604 -15.22 28.67 -0.93
N LEU A 605 -15.81 28.93 0.23
CA LEU A 605 -15.24 29.77 1.27
C LEU A 605 -14.00 29.12 1.87
N ASP A 606 -14.02 27.83 2.22
CA ASP A 606 -12.87 27.03 2.67
C ASP A 606 -11.75 27.04 1.63
N LYS A 607 -12.09 26.87 0.34
CA LYS A 607 -11.09 26.93 -0.73
C LYS A 607 -10.50 28.34 -0.82
N LYS A 608 -11.33 29.37 -0.79
CA LYS A 608 -10.91 30.77 -0.87
C LYS A 608 -10.10 31.19 0.36
N GLU A 609 -10.49 30.73 1.54
CA GLU A 609 -9.79 30.89 2.80
C GLU A 609 -8.40 30.27 2.69
N LYS A 610 -8.29 29.03 2.21
CA LYS A 610 -7.00 28.38 1.99
C LYS A 610 -6.15 29.12 0.95
N GLU A 611 -6.74 29.61 -0.13
CA GLU A 611 -6.05 30.41 -1.14
C GLU A 611 -5.53 31.74 -0.54
N GLN A 612 -6.36 32.47 0.21
CA GLN A 612 -5.97 33.73 0.86
C GLN A 612 -4.96 33.51 1.98
N PHE A 613 -5.18 32.49 2.81
CA PHE A 613 -4.25 32.09 3.85
C PHE A 613 -2.91 31.68 3.25
N ALA A 614 -2.89 30.96 2.12
CA ALA A 614 -1.64 30.61 1.46
C ALA A 614 -0.87 31.85 0.98
N LEU A 615 -1.55 32.83 0.35
CA LEU A 615 -0.94 34.09 -0.07
C LEU A 615 -0.41 34.90 1.12
N LEU A 616 -1.22 35.05 2.16
CA LEU A 616 -0.86 35.75 3.39
C LEU A 616 0.30 35.05 4.11
N TRP A 617 0.26 33.72 4.16
CA TRP A 617 1.30 32.91 4.77
C TRP A 617 2.61 33.12 4.04
N GLU A 618 2.64 33.07 2.71
CA GLU A 618 3.86 33.35 1.95
C GLU A 618 4.41 34.77 2.22
N GLU A 619 3.53 35.77 2.34
CA GLU A 619 3.93 37.15 2.64
C GLU A 619 4.47 37.33 4.07
N LYS A 620 3.75 36.80 5.08
CA LYS A 620 4.04 37.04 6.50
C LYS A 620 4.88 35.94 7.16
N ARG A 621 5.15 34.81 6.51
CA ARG A 621 5.83 33.64 7.11
C ARG A 621 7.07 34.02 7.91
N GLY A 622 7.96 34.83 7.31
CA GLY A 622 9.21 35.23 7.95
C GLY A 622 9.00 36.02 9.25
N SER A 623 8.12 37.02 9.23
CA SER A 623 7.82 37.84 10.41
C SER A 623 7.09 37.05 11.50
N LEU A 624 6.14 36.20 11.13
CA LEU A 624 5.39 35.38 12.09
C LEU A 624 6.27 34.37 12.82
N LEU A 625 7.18 33.72 12.10
CA LEU A 625 8.14 32.80 12.70
C LEU A 625 9.15 33.54 13.58
N PHE A 626 9.56 34.75 13.19
CA PHE A 626 10.43 35.60 14.01
C PHE A 626 9.74 36.02 15.32
N GLU A 627 8.46 36.42 15.28
CA GLU A 627 7.69 36.75 16.49
C GLU A 627 7.57 35.54 17.43
N GLN A 628 7.34 34.35 16.87
CA GLN A 628 7.19 33.10 17.62
C GLN A 628 8.50 32.35 17.85
N ARG A 629 9.65 33.00 17.62
CA ARG A 629 10.98 32.37 17.70
C ARG A 629 11.28 31.69 19.03
N ALA A 630 10.69 32.15 20.12
CA ALA A 630 10.83 31.54 21.45
C ALA A 630 10.35 30.07 21.51
N GLY A 631 9.53 29.64 20.54
CA GLY A 631 9.13 28.24 20.38
C GLY A 631 10.24 27.33 19.85
N SER A 632 11.38 27.89 19.41
CA SER A 632 12.56 27.17 18.93
C SER A 632 13.80 27.76 19.62
N PRO A 633 14.40 27.05 20.60
CA PRO A 633 15.58 27.54 21.31
C PRO A 633 16.77 27.83 20.37
N GLU A 634 16.92 27.05 19.30
CA GLU A 634 17.97 27.25 18.31
C GLU A 634 17.76 28.54 17.50
N LEU A 635 16.51 28.79 17.06
CA LEU A 635 16.18 30.01 16.33
C LEU A 635 16.31 31.24 17.24
N GLU A 636 15.77 31.19 18.45
CA GLU A 636 15.84 32.31 19.40
C GLU A 636 17.28 32.71 19.70
N LYS A 637 18.17 31.73 19.91
CA LYS A 637 19.58 31.98 20.19
C LYS A 637 20.27 32.74 19.05
N ILE A 638 20.01 32.36 17.80
CA ILE A 638 20.62 33.01 16.63
C ILE A 638 19.99 34.39 16.39
N CYS A 639 18.66 34.50 16.48
CA CYS A 639 17.97 35.78 16.32
C CYS A 639 18.34 36.82 17.38
N LYS A 640 18.81 36.42 18.58
CA LYS A 640 19.34 37.37 19.59
C LYS A 640 20.64 38.06 19.15
N GLN A 641 21.37 37.46 18.22
CA GLN A 641 22.64 37.97 17.70
C GLN A 641 22.45 38.77 16.40
N LEU A 642 21.27 38.70 15.80
CA LEU A 642 20.94 39.35 14.54
C LEU A 642 19.96 40.50 14.78
N ASN A 643 19.97 41.49 13.88
CA ASN A 643 18.88 42.46 13.85
C ASN A 643 17.57 41.76 13.35
N PRO A 644 16.39 42.38 13.55
CA PRO A 644 15.12 41.78 13.15
C PRO A 644 15.01 41.49 11.65
N GLU A 645 15.52 42.38 10.79
CA GLU A 645 15.46 42.24 9.34
C GLU A 645 16.27 41.03 8.85
N LEU A 646 17.52 40.89 9.30
CA LEU A 646 18.38 39.74 8.98
C LEU A 646 17.85 38.45 9.60
N SER A 647 17.15 38.53 10.75
CA SER A 647 16.48 37.36 11.33
C SER A 647 15.34 36.84 10.46
N ILE A 648 14.53 37.75 9.88
CA ILE A 648 13.46 37.40 8.94
C ILE A 648 14.07 36.83 7.65
N GLU A 649 15.12 37.46 7.13
CA GLU A 649 15.86 36.99 5.97
C GLU A 649 16.40 35.57 6.19
N LEU A 650 17.03 35.30 7.35
CA LEU A 650 17.50 33.97 7.75
C LEU A 650 16.39 32.92 7.65
N ILE A 651 15.20 33.22 8.17
CA ILE A 651 14.05 32.30 8.14
C ILE A 651 13.62 31.98 6.71
N CYS A 652 13.71 32.94 5.79
CA CYS A 652 13.43 32.74 4.37
C CYS A 652 14.46 31.82 3.68
N THR A 653 15.69 31.73 4.19
CA THR A 653 16.69 30.79 3.67
C THR A 653 16.39 29.32 4.02
N LEU A 654 15.63 29.06 5.09
CA LEU A 654 15.37 27.72 5.64
C LEU A 654 14.27 26.99 4.88
N ARG A 655 14.68 26.19 3.88
CA ARG A 655 13.79 25.46 2.96
C ARG A 655 13.24 24.15 3.53
N SER A 656 11.96 23.89 3.28
CA SER A 656 11.31 22.60 3.49
C SER A 656 11.62 21.60 2.36
N PHE A 657 11.36 20.32 2.59
CA PHE A 657 11.48 19.26 1.58
C PHE A 657 10.74 19.58 0.26
N ASN A 658 9.59 20.25 0.33
CA ASN A 658 8.80 20.58 -0.86
C ASN A 658 9.44 21.66 -1.75
N GLN A 659 10.33 22.49 -1.19
CA GLN A 659 11.04 23.55 -1.91
C GLN A 659 12.33 23.07 -2.59
N LEU A 660 12.70 21.79 -2.44
CA LEU A 660 13.91 21.18 -3.02
C LEU A 660 13.70 20.76 -4.48
N SER A 661 13.32 21.69 -5.37
CA SER A 661 12.93 21.37 -6.75
C SER A 661 14.05 21.55 -7.78
N ARG A 662 15.23 22.08 -7.41
CA ARG A 662 16.30 22.36 -8.39
C ARG A 662 16.83 21.05 -9.00
N PRO A 663 17.13 21.00 -10.30
CA PRO A 663 17.80 19.86 -10.91
C PRO A 663 19.22 19.70 -10.35
N LEU A 664 19.64 18.46 -10.14
CA LEU A 664 21.01 18.12 -9.75
C LEU A 664 21.98 18.39 -10.89
N LEU A 665 23.21 18.79 -10.57
CA LEU A 665 24.30 18.96 -11.54
C LEU A 665 24.83 17.60 -12.00
N GLY A 666 24.86 16.63 -11.08
CA GLY A 666 25.24 15.25 -11.35
C GLY A 666 24.06 14.34 -11.64
N SER A 667 24.35 13.22 -12.29
CA SER A 667 23.43 12.09 -12.44
C SER A 667 23.93 10.91 -11.62
N TYR A 668 23.12 10.48 -10.65
CA TYR A 668 23.47 9.44 -9.68
C TYR A 668 22.63 8.20 -9.94
N SER A 669 23.29 7.11 -10.35
CA SER A 669 22.64 5.87 -10.85
C SER A 669 21.54 5.26 -9.97
N LYS A 670 21.45 5.63 -8.70
CA LYS A 670 20.49 5.09 -7.73
C LYS A 670 19.37 6.04 -7.32
N LEU A 671 19.45 7.30 -7.73
CA LEU A 671 18.33 8.22 -7.57
C LEU A 671 17.37 7.97 -8.73
N HIS A 672 16.17 7.50 -8.45
CA HIS A 672 15.13 7.44 -9.47
C HIS A 672 14.55 8.84 -9.64
N SER A 673 14.65 9.41 -10.84
CA SER A 673 13.89 10.60 -11.17
C SER A 673 12.42 10.20 -11.34
N ARG A 674 11.53 10.87 -10.62
CA ARG A 674 10.07 10.77 -10.88
C ARG A 674 9.64 11.56 -12.12
N GLY A 675 10.58 12.31 -12.72
CA GLY A 675 10.41 13.10 -13.93
C GLY A 675 11.63 13.00 -14.86
N ALA A 676 11.79 13.99 -15.75
CA ALA A 676 12.83 14.01 -16.78
C ALA A 676 14.28 14.11 -16.22
N PHE A 677 14.45 14.71 -15.04
CA PHE A 677 15.76 14.92 -14.40
C PHE A 677 15.68 14.61 -12.89
N GLN A 678 16.84 14.31 -12.27
CA GLN A 678 16.95 14.15 -10.82
C GLN A 678 16.96 15.53 -10.14
N THR A 679 16.28 15.68 -9.00
CA THR A 679 16.22 16.95 -8.25
C THR A 679 16.85 16.86 -6.85
N GLU A 680 17.03 18.02 -6.22
CA GLU A 680 17.42 18.11 -4.80
C GLU A 680 16.52 17.28 -3.88
N LYS A 681 15.22 17.20 -4.19
CA LYS A 681 14.26 16.38 -3.45
C LYS A 681 14.57 14.89 -3.56
N ASP A 682 14.95 14.41 -4.74
CA ASP A 682 15.37 13.01 -4.93
C ASP A 682 16.63 12.73 -4.12
N LEU A 683 17.57 13.69 -4.08
CA LEU A 683 18.76 13.60 -3.23
C LEU A 683 18.41 13.63 -1.74
N ALA A 684 17.48 14.48 -1.30
CA ALA A 684 17.04 14.53 0.10
C ALA A 684 16.32 13.24 0.54
N ALA A 685 15.62 12.57 -0.38
CA ALA A 685 14.94 11.29 -0.13
C ALA A 685 15.88 10.07 -0.19
N ALA A 686 17.14 10.26 -0.58
CA ALA A 686 18.12 9.22 -0.87
C ALA A 686 18.40 8.27 0.32
N PHE A 687 18.22 8.75 1.56
CA PHE A 687 18.37 7.91 2.75
C PHE A 687 17.35 6.77 2.83
N TYR A 688 16.23 6.89 2.11
CA TYR A 688 15.17 5.89 2.04
C TYR A 688 15.40 4.95 0.84
N PRO A 689 15.26 3.62 1.00
CA PRO A 689 15.47 2.68 -0.10
C PRO A 689 14.43 2.88 -1.22
N THR A 690 14.87 2.73 -2.48
CA THR A 690 14.02 2.89 -3.69
C THR A 690 12.82 1.95 -3.75
N GLY A 691 12.90 0.82 -3.04
CA GLY A 691 11.82 -0.16 -2.86
C GLY A 691 11.15 -0.10 -1.49
N GLY A 692 11.36 0.96 -0.70
CA GLY A 692 10.88 1.06 0.67
C GLY A 692 11.41 -0.05 1.59
N PHE A 693 11.02 0.04 2.85
CA PHE A 693 11.19 -1.00 3.86
C PHE A 693 10.06 -2.03 3.83
N GLY A 694 9.00 -1.80 3.05
CA GLY A 694 8.01 -2.83 2.72
C GLY A 694 6.90 -2.95 3.76
N PHE A 695 6.49 -1.84 4.39
CA PHE A 695 5.38 -1.85 5.34
C PHE A 695 4.10 -2.40 4.71
N SER A 696 3.72 -1.92 3.52
CA SER A 696 2.53 -2.38 2.79
C SER A 696 2.76 -3.56 1.84
N ARG A 697 4.02 -3.98 1.64
CA ARG A 697 4.39 -5.05 0.69
C ARG A 697 4.92 -6.29 1.40
N SER A 698 4.26 -7.42 1.19
CA SER A 698 4.70 -8.69 1.77
C SER A 698 5.95 -9.23 1.08
N TYR A 699 7.01 -9.48 1.85
CA TYR A 699 8.19 -10.18 1.36
C TYR A 699 7.92 -11.65 1.02
N ALA A 700 6.80 -12.22 1.47
CA ALA A 700 6.48 -13.64 1.22
C ALA A 700 6.05 -13.91 -0.22
N PHE A 701 5.34 -12.97 -0.86
CA PHE A 701 4.74 -13.17 -2.20
C PHE A 701 4.77 -11.94 -3.12
N GLN A 702 5.05 -10.73 -2.60
CA GLN A 702 5.18 -9.49 -3.38
C GLN A 702 6.65 -9.03 -3.50
N GLY A 703 7.55 -9.64 -2.72
CA GLY A 703 9.00 -9.47 -2.80
C GLY A 703 9.68 -10.68 -3.43
N SER A 704 10.66 -10.44 -4.30
CA SER A 704 11.49 -11.51 -4.89
C SER A 704 12.94 -11.32 -4.52
N ALA A 705 13.63 -12.43 -4.34
CA ALA A 705 15.07 -12.49 -4.16
C ALA A 705 15.66 -13.63 -5.00
N PRO A 706 16.97 -13.63 -5.27
CA PRO A 706 17.62 -14.82 -5.80
C PRO A 706 17.41 -15.98 -4.82
N GLN A 707 17.03 -17.14 -5.35
CA GLN A 707 16.65 -18.28 -4.52
C GLN A 707 17.86 -18.88 -3.79
N GLY A 708 19.05 -18.74 -4.37
CA GLY A 708 20.29 -19.32 -3.89
C GLY A 708 20.25 -20.85 -3.83
N SER A 709 20.92 -21.44 -2.84
CA SER A 709 21.18 -22.89 -2.79
C SER A 709 19.96 -23.80 -2.63
N ILE A 710 18.76 -23.29 -2.39
CA ILE A 710 17.52 -24.11 -2.51
C ILE A 710 17.31 -24.54 -3.97
N PHE A 711 17.69 -23.70 -4.95
CA PHE A 711 17.57 -24.01 -6.38
C PHE A 711 18.42 -25.22 -6.81
N LYS A 712 19.42 -25.61 -6.03
CA LYS A 712 20.21 -26.83 -6.31
C LYS A 712 19.35 -28.09 -6.33
N LEU A 713 18.18 -28.08 -5.66
CA LEU A 713 17.19 -29.13 -5.76
C LEU A 713 16.58 -29.22 -7.17
N VAL A 714 16.38 -28.08 -7.85
CA VAL A 714 15.95 -28.03 -9.26
C VAL A 714 17.03 -28.61 -10.17
N THR A 715 18.28 -28.21 -9.96
CA THR A 715 19.42 -28.73 -10.73
C THR A 715 19.59 -30.25 -10.52
N ALA A 716 19.46 -30.73 -9.27
CA ALA A 716 19.49 -32.14 -8.94
C ALA A 716 18.32 -32.91 -9.60
N PHE A 717 17.11 -32.35 -9.53
CA PHE A 717 15.93 -32.93 -10.14
C PHE A 717 16.12 -33.12 -11.65
N GLU A 718 16.59 -32.10 -12.37
CA GLU A 718 16.77 -32.19 -13.82
C GLU A 718 17.86 -33.20 -14.20
N ALA A 719 18.97 -33.23 -13.47
CA ALA A 719 20.00 -34.23 -13.68
C ALA A 719 19.50 -35.66 -13.46
N LEU A 720 18.75 -35.90 -12.37
CA LEU A 720 18.16 -37.20 -12.09
C LEU A 720 17.10 -37.59 -13.13
N ARG A 721 16.31 -36.63 -13.63
CA ARG A 721 15.32 -36.84 -14.70
C ARG A 721 15.98 -37.33 -15.99
N GLN A 722 17.17 -36.83 -16.29
CA GLN A 722 17.98 -37.24 -17.43
C GLN A 722 18.94 -38.43 -17.12
N ASN A 723 18.79 -39.09 -15.96
CA ASN A 723 19.65 -40.18 -15.49
C ASN A 723 21.15 -39.82 -15.49
N LYS A 724 21.49 -38.56 -15.17
CA LYS A 724 22.87 -38.09 -15.09
C LYS A 724 23.36 -38.11 -13.64
N SER A 725 24.56 -38.64 -13.43
CA SER A 725 25.23 -38.67 -12.14
C SER A 725 26.65 -38.14 -12.24
N LEU A 726 27.08 -37.34 -11.27
CA LEU A 726 28.43 -36.82 -11.17
C LEU A 726 29.07 -37.24 -9.84
N THR A 727 30.35 -37.56 -9.88
CA THR A 727 31.19 -37.67 -8.67
C THR A 727 32.47 -36.90 -8.92
N LEU A 728 32.85 -36.04 -7.96
CA LEU A 728 34.07 -35.24 -8.02
C LEU A 728 34.82 -35.28 -6.70
N ILE A 729 36.06 -34.81 -6.70
CA ILE A 729 36.89 -34.64 -5.52
C ILE A 729 37.04 -33.15 -5.24
N ASP A 730 36.66 -32.71 -4.05
CA ASP A 730 36.75 -31.34 -3.57
C ASP A 730 37.80 -31.29 -2.43
N GLU A 731 39.09 -31.23 -2.81
CA GLU A 731 40.24 -31.15 -1.90
C GLU A 731 40.78 -29.70 -1.85
N LEU A 732 41.17 -29.20 -0.65
CA LEU A 732 41.77 -27.86 -0.52
C LEU A 732 43.08 -27.73 -1.28
N GLY A 733 43.28 -26.52 -1.80
CA GLY A 733 44.55 -25.83 -1.74
C GLY A 733 44.69 -24.82 -2.87
N TRP A 734 44.27 -23.57 -2.67
CA TRP A 734 45.07 -22.49 -3.26
C TRP A 734 46.40 -22.57 -2.53
N ASP A 735 47.41 -23.17 -3.15
CA ASP A 735 48.76 -23.11 -2.66
C ASP A 735 49.32 -21.73 -3.06
N PRO A 736 49.45 -20.76 -2.13
CA PRO A 736 50.09 -19.48 -2.46
C PRO A 736 51.54 -19.68 -2.92
N LYS A 737 52.16 -20.83 -2.63
CA LYS A 737 53.53 -21.16 -3.03
C LYS A 737 53.60 -21.89 -4.37
N ASN A 738 52.47 -22.29 -4.95
CA ASN A 738 52.43 -22.98 -6.24
C ASN A 738 51.18 -22.55 -7.04
N PRO A 739 51.16 -21.31 -7.58
CA PRO A 739 50.11 -20.88 -8.48
C PRO A 739 50.17 -21.81 -9.70
N SER A 740 49.13 -22.60 -9.94
CA SER A 740 49.03 -23.30 -11.22
C SER A 740 49.08 -22.23 -12.31
N GLU A 741 50.01 -22.32 -13.26
CA GLU A 741 50.10 -21.41 -14.42
C GLU A 741 48.77 -21.32 -15.20
N LYS A 742 47.86 -22.28 -14.96
CA LYS A 742 46.56 -22.44 -15.62
C LYS A 742 45.38 -21.79 -14.86
N GLY A 743 45.57 -21.25 -13.67
CA GLY A 743 44.53 -20.51 -12.90
C GLY A 743 44.06 -21.20 -11.60
N GLU A 744 43.09 -20.59 -10.91
CA GLU A 744 42.54 -21.05 -9.62
C GLU A 744 41.71 -22.33 -9.80
N ILE A 745 42.01 -23.40 -9.04
CA ILE A 745 41.30 -24.69 -9.11
C ILE A 745 40.10 -24.68 -8.14
N VAL A 746 38.96 -25.23 -8.57
CA VAL A 746 37.71 -25.28 -7.77
C VAL A 746 37.23 -26.69 -7.43
N ALA A 747 37.66 -27.71 -8.17
CA ALA A 747 37.34 -29.12 -7.94
C ALA A 747 38.28 -30.00 -8.76
N TYR A 748 38.25 -31.32 -8.54
CA TYR A 748 38.95 -32.32 -9.36
C TYR A 748 37.99 -33.41 -9.82
N THR A 749 38.27 -33.99 -10.99
CA THR A 749 37.67 -35.26 -11.40
C THR A 749 38.18 -36.42 -10.53
N LEU A 750 37.53 -37.60 -10.60
CA LEU A 750 38.02 -38.81 -9.92
C LEU A 750 39.45 -39.20 -10.34
N ASN A 751 39.84 -38.88 -11.58
CA ASN A 751 41.18 -39.12 -12.11
C ASN A 751 42.16 -37.99 -11.76
N LYS A 752 41.80 -37.11 -10.82
CA LYS A 752 42.61 -35.96 -10.34
C LYS A 752 42.91 -34.87 -11.38
N ASN A 753 42.18 -34.82 -12.50
CA ASN A 753 42.25 -33.67 -13.41
C ASN A 753 41.53 -32.45 -12.81
N PRO A 754 42.09 -31.23 -12.88
CA PRO A 754 41.54 -30.04 -12.22
C PRO A 754 40.40 -29.39 -13.02
N TYR A 755 39.34 -28.98 -12.32
CA TYR A 755 38.38 -27.99 -12.79
C TYR A 755 38.85 -26.61 -12.38
N LEU A 756 39.16 -25.77 -13.36
CA LEU A 756 39.63 -24.40 -13.16
C LEU A 756 38.46 -23.45 -12.97
N ARG A 757 38.70 -22.31 -12.32
CA ARG A 757 37.69 -21.29 -12.09
C ARG A 757 37.14 -20.69 -13.37
N PHE A 758 37.98 -20.56 -14.40
CA PHE A 758 37.54 -20.31 -15.76
C PHE A 758 37.51 -21.65 -16.49
N TYR A 759 36.31 -22.11 -16.84
CA TYR A 759 36.09 -23.44 -17.38
C TYR A 759 35.12 -23.39 -18.56
N LYS A 760 35.57 -23.86 -19.72
CA LYS A 760 34.82 -23.90 -20.99
C LYS A 760 34.11 -22.56 -21.32
N GLY A 761 34.83 -21.44 -21.23
CA GLY A 761 34.30 -20.10 -21.54
C GLY A 761 33.36 -19.50 -20.48
N GLY A 762 33.17 -20.16 -19.33
CA GLY A 762 32.39 -19.62 -18.20
C GLY A 762 33.20 -19.58 -16.90
N ARG A 763 32.70 -18.85 -15.89
CA ARG A 763 33.32 -18.77 -14.56
C ARG A 763 32.57 -19.62 -13.55
N LEU A 764 33.22 -20.67 -13.03
CA LEU A 764 32.64 -21.55 -12.01
C LEU A 764 32.60 -20.85 -10.63
N PRO A 765 31.51 -21.00 -9.88
CA PRO A 765 31.41 -20.52 -8.50
C PRO A 765 32.20 -21.43 -7.55
N ARG A 766 32.73 -20.86 -6.45
CA ARG A 766 33.46 -21.60 -5.41
C ARG A 766 32.52 -22.06 -4.31
N SER A 767 32.83 -23.18 -3.65
CA SER A 767 32.15 -23.61 -2.43
C SER A 767 32.60 -22.76 -1.23
N HIS A 768 31.74 -22.66 -0.22
CA HIS A 768 32.08 -22.00 1.05
C HIS A 768 32.76 -22.95 2.04
N ALA A 769 32.51 -24.25 1.93
CA ALA A 769 33.23 -25.30 2.66
C ALA A 769 34.43 -25.76 1.83
N SER A 770 35.50 -26.16 2.51
CA SER A 770 36.78 -26.52 1.92
C SER A 770 37.19 -27.94 2.35
N SER A 771 37.92 -28.68 1.50
CA SER A 771 38.29 -30.10 1.75
C SER A 771 37.11 -31.01 2.05
N ILE A 772 36.06 -30.94 1.23
CA ILE A 772 34.91 -31.82 1.40
C ILE A 772 35.28 -33.29 1.09
N GLY A 773 36.26 -33.52 0.20
CA GLY A 773 36.71 -34.83 -0.25
C GLY A 773 35.91 -35.34 -1.44
N LYS A 774 35.73 -36.66 -1.56
CA LYS A 774 34.87 -37.25 -2.60
C LYS A 774 33.40 -36.85 -2.38
N ILE A 775 32.78 -36.27 -3.39
CA ILE A 775 31.40 -35.76 -3.37
C ILE A 775 30.56 -36.45 -4.46
N ASP A 776 29.49 -37.11 -4.03
CA ASP A 776 28.36 -37.54 -4.87
C ASP A 776 27.17 -36.56 -4.72
N LEU A 777 26.03 -36.84 -5.34
CA LEU A 777 24.87 -35.94 -5.30
C LEU A 777 24.37 -35.67 -3.87
N ALA A 778 24.27 -36.71 -3.04
CA ALA A 778 23.83 -36.58 -1.66
C ALA A 778 24.81 -35.74 -0.83
N GLY A 779 26.13 -35.97 -0.98
CA GLY A 779 27.18 -35.16 -0.37
C GLY A 779 27.20 -33.72 -0.88
N ALA A 780 26.89 -33.50 -2.16
CA ALA A 780 26.81 -32.17 -2.77
C ALA A 780 25.64 -31.37 -2.20
N LEU A 781 24.49 -32.01 -1.93
CA LEU A 781 23.35 -31.40 -1.24
C LEU A 781 23.67 -31.14 0.24
N GLU A 782 24.32 -32.09 0.93
CA GLU A 782 24.73 -31.99 2.34
C GLU A 782 25.63 -30.77 2.58
N GLN A 783 26.69 -30.62 1.77
CA GLN A 783 27.65 -29.52 1.83
C GLN A 783 27.26 -28.29 1.02
N SER A 784 26.19 -28.37 0.23
CA SER A 784 25.83 -27.32 -0.72
C SER A 784 27.00 -26.96 -1.66
N SER A 785 27.67 -27.95 -2.26
CA SER A 785 28.83 -27.71 -3.14
C SER A 785 28.44 -26.90 -4.38
N ASN A 786 29.06 -25.75 -4.63
CA ASN A 786 28.74 -24.90 -5.78
C ASN A 786 29.30 -25.46 -7.10
N PRO A 787 30.59 -25.86 -7.18
CA PRO A 787 31.17 -26.43 -8.40
C PRO A 787 30.41 -27.67 -8.87
N TYR A 788 29.98 -28.54 -7.96
CA TYR A 788 29.24 -29.75 -8.31
C TYR A 788 28.01 -29.46 -9.17
N PHE A 789 27.10 -28.60 -8.72
CA PHE A 789 25.88 -28.30 -9.47
C PHE A 789 26.13 -27.52 -10.75
N SER A 790 27.14 -26.62 -10.76
CA SER A 790 27.50 -25.90 -11.98
C SER A 790 28.10 -26.82 -13.05
N ILE A 791 28.93 -27.79 -12.67
CA ILE A 791 29.50 -28.79 -13.58
C ILE A 791 28.40 -29.76 -14.03
N LEU A 792 27.55 -30.21 -13.11
CA LEU A 792 26.40 -31.05 -13.43
C LEU A 792 25.50 -30.40 -14.49
N ALA A 793 25.17 -29.12 -14.31
CA ALA A 793 24.36 -28.36 -15.26
C ALA A 793 25.08 -28.09 -16.58
N GLY A 794 26.39 -27.82 -16.54
CA GLY A 794 27.15 -27.43 -17.72
C GLY A 794 27.56 -28.58 -18.62
N ASP A 795 27.98 -29.69 -18.03
CA ASP A 795 28.68 -30.76 -18.73
C ASP A 795 27.85 -32.03 -18.92
N LEU A 796 26.83 -32.25 -18.08
CA LEU A 796 26.05 -33.49 -18.09
C LEU A 796 24.62 -33.30 -18.61
N LEU A 797 24.00 -32.13 -18.44
CA LEU A 797 22.68 -31.86 -19.03
C LEU A 797 22.76 -31.79 -20.55
N GLU A 798 21.76 -32.34 -21.22
CA GLU A 798 21.70 -32.40 -22.69
C GLU A 798 21.58 -31.01 -23.32
N ASN A 799 20.74 -30.14 -22.75
CA ASN A 799 20.62 -28.74 -23.17
C ASN A 799 20.66 -27.80 -21.95
N PRO A 800 21.49 -26.73 -21.96
CA PRO A 800 21.51 -25.72 -20.90
C PRO A 800 20.14 -25.11 -20.55
N GLU A 801 19.23 -24.99 -21.51
CA GLU A 801 17.89 -24.44 -21.26
C GLU A 801 16.94 -25.42 -20.55
N ASP A 802 17.29 -26.71 -20.46
CA ASP A 802 16.51 -27.69 -19.69
C ASP A 802 16.43 -27.28 -18.23
N LEU A 803 17.46 -26.61 -17.69
CA LEU A 803 17.44 -26.07 -16.34
C LEU A 803 16.38 -24.97 -16.15
N SER A 804 16.22 -24.08 -17.13
CA SER A 804 15.14 -23.08 -17.17
C SER A 804 13.77 -23.78 -17.30
N GLY A 805 13.70 -24.84 -18.10
CA GLY A 805 12.51 -25.69 -18.24
C GLY A 805 12.10 -26.35 -16.93
N ALA A 806 13.05 -26.96 -16.22
CA ALA A 806 12.85 -27.62 -14.92
C ALA A 806 12.39 -26.61 -13.85
N ALA A 807 12.98 -25.42 -13.82
CA ALA A 807 12.55 -24.36 -12.90
C ALA A 807 11.05 -24.00 -13.11
N ARG A 808 10.64 -23.82 -14.37
CA ARG A 808 9.22 -23.55 -14.71
C ARG A 808 8.32 -24.75 -14.41
N LEU A 809 8.79 -25.97 -14.68
CA LEU A 809 8.08 -27.21 -14.38
C LEU A 809 7.79 -27.37 -12.88
N LEU A 810 8.71 -26.90 -12.03
CA LEU A 810 8.58 -26.94 -10.58
C LEU A 810 7.91 -25.68 -9.99
N GLY A 811 7.32 -24.81 -10.83
CA GLY A 811 6.50 -23.67 -10.39
C GLY A 811 7.26 -22.36 -10.15
N LEU A 812 8.53 -22.25 -10.57
CA LEU A 812 9.29 -21.00 -10.51
C LEU A 812 9.06 -20.16 -11.78
N GLY A 813 9.05 -18.83 -11.65
CA GLY A 813 8.89 -17.90 -12.78
C GLY A 813 7.44 -17.64 -13.20
N GLU A 814 6.48 -18.24 -12.50
CA GLU A 814 5.04 -18.00 -12.65
C GLU A 814 4.37 -17.70 -11.30
N LYS A 815 3.19 -17.08 -11.32
CA LYS A 815 2.41 -16.86 -10.09
C LYS A 815 1.97 -18.20 -9.49
N THR A 816 2.05 -18.33 -8.17
CA THR A 816 1.56 -19.53 -7.47
C THR A 816 0.05 -19.64 -7.55
N GLY A 817 -0.65 -18.51 -7.72
CA GLY A 817 -2.11 -18.46 -7.81
C GLY A 817 -2.78 -18.27 -6.45
N ILE A 818 -2.02 -17.90 -5.43
CA ILE A 818 -2.58 -17.52 -4.12
C ILE A 818 -3.62 -16.41 -4.29
N GLU A 819 -4.64 -16.42 -3.45
CA GLU A 819 -5.80 -15.52 -3.57
C GLU A 819 -5.48 -14.06 -3.24
N LEU A 820 -4.24 -13.72 -2.85
CA LEU A 820 -3.87 -12.37 -2.45
C LEU A 820 -3.47 -11.48 -3.64
N PRO A 821 -3.88 -10.20 -3.65
CA PRO A 821 -3.57 -9.29 -4.75
C PRO A 821 -2.08 -8.90 -4.76
N GLY A 822 -1.56 -8.62 -5.95
CA GLY A 822 -0.19 -8.12 -6.12
C GLY A 822 0.91 -9.18 -6.07
N GLU A 823 0.57 -10.47 -6.12
CA GLU A 823 1.57 -11.54 -6.28
C GLU A 823 2.45 -11.29 -7.51
N ILE A 824 3.77 -11.39 -7.30
CA ILE A 824 4.75 -11.30 -8.38
C ILE A 824 5.14 -12.69 -8.89
N ARG A 825 5.45 -12.80 -10.18
CA ARG A 825 5.78 -14.09 -10.82
C ARG A 825 7.22 -14.55 -10.63
N GLY A 826 8.11 -13.71 -10.11
CA GLY A 826 9.56 -13.96 -10.16
C GLY A 826 10.14 -13.85 -11.57
N ARG A 827 11.33 -14.41 -11.79
CA ARG A 827 12.01 -14.42 -13.10
C ARG A 827 12.88 -15.67 -13.22
N VAL A 828 12.77 -16.39 -14.32
CA VAL A 828 13.66 -17.49 -14.69
C VAL A 828 14.53 -17.03 -15.87
N PRO A 829 15.86 -17.30 -15.86
CA PRO A 829 16.75 -16.95 -16.95
C PRO A 829 16.33 -17.54 -18.31
N THR A 830 16.81 -16.93 -19.40
CA THR A 830 16.54 -17.34 -20.79
C THR A 830 17.79 -17.27 -21.67
N ASP A 831 18.95 -17.01 -21.07
CA ASP A 831 20.24 -16.81 -21.74
C ASP A 831 21.23 -17.95 -21.42
N LEU A 832 20.77 -19.08 -20.88
CA LEU A 832 21.66 -20.12 -20.35
C LEU A 832 22.44 -20.83 -21.44
N LYS A 833 21.89 -20.93 -22.66
CA LYS A 833 22.59 -21.50 -23.82
C LYS A 833 23.77 -20.64 -24.29
N SER A 834 23.63 -19.32 -24.29
CA SER A 834 24.64 -18.38 -24.79
C SER A 834 25.57 -17.84 -23.70
N ASN A 835 25.14 -17.87 -22.44
CA ASN A 835 25.88 -17.33 -21.29
C ASN A 835 26.30 -18.46 -20.34
N ARG A 836 27.47 -19.03 -20.58
CA ARG A 836 28.01 -20.15 -19.77
C ARG A 836 28.20 -19.79 -18.29
N THR A 837 28.63 -18.57 -17.99
CA THR A 837 28.74 -18.08 -16.60
C THR A 837 27.35 -17.93 -15.96
N GLY A 838 26.37 -17.47 -16.74
CA GLY A 838 24.96 -17.41 -16.37
C GLY A 838 24.40 -18.79 -16.05
N LEU A 839 24.68 -19.82 -16.86
CA LEU A 839 24.32 -21.23 -16.60
C LEU A 839 24.91 -21.73 -15.27
N TYR A 840 26.23 -21.59 -15.09
CA TYR A 840 26.89 -22.03 -13.86
C TYR A 840 26.33 -21.35 -12.61
N SER A 841 26.02 -20.05 -12.72
CA SER A 841 25.42 -19.27 -11.63
C SER A 841 23.95 -19.64 -11.38
N THR A 842 23.18 -19.88 -12.45
CA THR A 842 21.78 -20.29 -12.34
C THR A 842 21.65 -21.67 -11.69
N ALA A 843 22.55 -22.60 -12.00
CA ALA A 843 22.60 -23.93 -11.38
C ALA A 843 22.69 -23.94 -9.85
N ILE A 844 23.11 -22.81 -9.25
CA ILE A 844 23.17 -22.61 -7.80
C ILE A 844 22.17 -21.57 -7.28
N GLY A 845 21.21 -21.16 -8.12
CA GLY A 845 20.12 -20.24 -7.79
C GLY A 845 20.47 -18.76 -7.84
N GLN A 846 21.48 -18.38 -8.62
CA GLN A 846 21.93 -16.99 -8.82
C GLN A 846 21.63 -16.51 -10.26
N HIS A 847 22.37 -15.52 -10.77
CA HIS A 847 22.14 -14.86 -12.06
C HIS A 847 20.84 -14.04 -12.05
N THR A 848 20.07 -14.03 -13.14
CA THR A 848 18.80 -13.31 -13.25
C THR A 848 17.61 -14.08 -12.68
N LEU A 849 17.86 -15.20 -11.97
CA LEU A 849 16.83 -15.97 -11.28
C LEU A 849 16.32 -15.19 -10.06
N LEU A 850 15.01 -14.97 -10.01
CA LEU A 850 14.31 -14.35 -8.89
C LEU A 850 13.07 -15.18 -8.54
N SER A 851 12.87 -15.44 -7.26
CA SER A 851 11.71 -16.20 -6.76
C SER A 851 11.18 -15.61 -5.46
N THR A 852 9.92 -15.89 -5.14
CA THR A 852 9.32 -15.53 -3.86
C THR A 852 9.53 -16.66 -2.82
N PRO A 853 9.53 -16.34 -1.52
CA PRO A 853 9.50 -17.37 -0.47
C PRO A 853 8.33 -18.34 -0.62
N LEU A 854 7.15 -17.87 -1.06
CA LEU A 854 5.98 -18.71 -1.33
C LEU A 854 6.22 -19.70 -2.48
N GLN A 855 6.85 -19.28 -3.59
CA GLN A 855 7.26 -20.18 -4.67
C GLN A 855 8.23 -21.26 -4.17
N SER A 856 9.15 -20.90 -3.26
CA SER A 856 10.07 -21.85 -2.65
C SER A 856 9.35 -22.84 -1.73
N ALA A 857 8.31 -22.41 -1.02
CA ALA A 857 7.46 -23.29 -0.21
C ALA A 857 6.70 -24.29 -1.09
N ALA A 858 6.12 -23.82 -2.20
CA ALA A 858 5.42 -24.68 -3.16
C ALA A 858 6.37 -25.71 -3.81
N LEU A 859 7.60 -25.33 -4.14
CA LEU A 859 8.64 -26.25 -4.62
C LEU A 859 8.93 -27.36 -3.61
N LEU A 860 9.10 -27.02 -2.32
CA LEU A 860 9.35 -28.03 -1.29
C LEU A 860 8.12 -28.90 -1.01
N ALA A 861 6.93 -28.33 -1.07
CA ALA A 861 5.68 -29.07 -0.95
C ALA A 861 5.54 -30.14 -2.04
N LEU A 862 5.86 -29.79 -3.29
CA LEU A 862 5.90 -30.72 -4.43
C LEU A 862 6.85 -31.89 -4.20
N ILE A 863 8.08 -31.61 -3.72
CA ILE A 863 9.05 -32.67 -3.41
C ILE A 863 8.54 -33.54 -2.25
N ALA A 864 7.92 -32.91 -1.24
CA ALA A 864 7.41 -33.57 -0.06
C ALA A 864 6.22 -34.49 -0.37
N ASN A 865 5.26 -34.05 -1.19
CA ASN A 865 4.03 -34.79 -1.48
C ASN A 865 4.14 -35.79 -2.65
N GLY A 866 5.29 -35.83 -3.35
CA GLY A 866 5.56 -36.83 -4.38
C GLY A 866 5.37 -36.37 -5.82
N GLY A 867 5.19 -35.08 -6.06
CA GLY A 867 5.21 -34.51 -7.42
C GLY A 867 4.05 -33.56 -7.72
N ASP A 868 3.09 -33.37 -6.82
CA ASP A 868 1.93 -32.53 -7.07
C ASP A 868 2.23 -31.06 -6.73
N LEU A 869 2.20 -30.21 -7.76
CA LEU A 869 2.26 -28.76 -7.60
C LEU A 869 0.87 -28.24 -7.21
N LEU A 870 0.62 -28.14 -5.91
CA LEU A 870 -0.61 -27.58 -5.38
C LEU A 870 -0.61 -26.05 -5.49
N LYS A 871 -1.77 -25.47 -5.81
CA LYS A 871 -2.00 -24.02 -5.68
C LYS A 871 -2.09 -23.67 -4.19
N PRO A 872 -1.22 -22.79 -3.66
CA PRO A 872 -1.36 -22.32 -2.28
C PRO A 872 -2.70 -21.61 -2.07
N LYS A 873 -3.41 -21.95 -1.00
CA LYS A 873 -4.71 -21.35 -0.66
C LYS A 873 -4.70 -20.78 0.76
N ILE A 874 -5.37 -19.66 0.94
CA ILE A 874 -5.62 -19.00 2.23
C ILE A 874 -7.10 -19.04 2.58
N VAL A 875 -8.00 -18.92 1.61
CA VAL A 875 -9.44 -19.01 1.89
C VAL A 875 -9.81 -20.48 1.98
N LYS A 876 -10.27 -20.91 3.16
CA LYS A 876 -10.74 -22.29 3.37
C LYS A 876 -12.19 -22.39 2.95
N GLU A 877 -13.02 -21.50 3.49
CA GLU A 877 -14.48 -21.53 3.31
C GLU A 877 -15.04 -20.11 3.32
N ALA A 878 -16.05 -19.86 2.49
CA ALA A 878 -16.90 -18.67 2.56
C ALA A 878 -18.34 -19.10 2.88
N ILE A 879 -18.83 -18.72 4.06
CA ILE A 879 -20.09 -19.18 4.64
C ILE A 879 -21.04 -18.00 4.77
N GLY A 880 -22.22 -18.06 4.16
CA GLY A 880 -23.22 -17.03 4.37
C GLY A 880 -24.48 -17.26 3.56
N LEU A 881 -25.38 -16.28 3.63
CA LEU A 881 -26.63 -16.34 2.88
C LEU A 881 -26.38 -15.83 1.45
N THR A 882 -26.74 -16.63 0.46
CA THR A 882 -26.90 -16.11 -0.91
C THR A 882 -28.38 -15.86 -1.14
N VAL A 883 -28.67 -14.69 -1.68
CA VAL A 883 -30.03 -14.31 -2.02
C VAL A 883 -30.37 -15.04 -3.31
N GLY A 884 -31.10 -16.15 -3.18
CA GLY A 884 -31.59 -16.89 -4.32
C GLY A 884 -32.69 -16.11 -5.03
N ARG A 885 -32.33 -15.35 -6.07
CA ARG A 885 -33.30 -15.09 -7.13
C ARG A 885 -33.45 -16.40 -7.90
N LYS A 886 -34.48 -17.20 -7.57
CA LYS A 886 -35.04 -18.03 -8.64
C LYS A 886 -35.57 -17.02 -9.67
N PRO A 887 -35.16 -17.08 -10.95
CA PRO A 887 -35.86 -16.32 -11.96
C PRO A 887 -37.33 -16.70 -11.84
N LEU A 888 -38.18 -15.70 -11.61
CA LEU A 888 -39.58 -15.82 -11.99
C LEU A 888 -39.53 -15.82 -13.51
N ASP A 889 -39.36 -16.99 -14.10
CA ASP A 889 -39.72 -17.14 -15.48
C ASP A 889 -41.25 -17.07 -15.51
N ALA A 890 -41.75 -15.84 -15.69
CA ALA A 890 -43.17 -15.55 -15.78
C ALA A 890 -43.83 -16.32 -16.94
N PHE A 891 -43.05 -16.97 -17.81
CA PHE A 891 -43.56 -17.76 -18.92
C PHE A 891 -43.34 -19.28 -18.75
N ALA A 892 -42.56 -19.75 -17.78
CA ALA A 892 -42.34 -21.19 -17.54
C ALA A 892 -43.32 -21.84 -16.56
N ALA A 893 -44.15 -21.07 -15.85
CA ALA A 893 -45.14 -21.64 -14.94
C ALA A 893 -46.24 -22.32 -15.75
N THR A 894 -46.25 -23.66 -15.77
CA THR A 894 -47.25 -24.44 -16.52
C THR A 894 -48.61 -24.50 -15.86
N ASN A 895 -48.71 -24.21 -14.55
CA ASN A 895 -49.95 -24.13 -13.80
C ASN A 895 -50.08 -22.77 -13.13
N TYR A 896 -51.09 -22.00 -13.52
CA TYR A 896 -51.34 -20.66 -13.02
C TYR A 896 -52.83 -20.38 -12.84
N LEU A 897 -53.13 -19.39 -12.01
CA LEU A 897 -54.50 -19.02 -11.64
C LEU A 897 -55.28 -18.59 -12.89
N ALA A 898 -56.52 -19.08 -13.02
CA ALA A 898 -57.39 -18.81 -14.17
C ALA A 898 -56.80 -19.23 -15.55
N LYS A 899 -55.96 -20.28 -15.58
CA LYS A 899 -55.32 -20.75 -16.83
C LYS A 899 -56.29 -21.04 -17.96
N ALA A 900 -57.46 -21.61 -17.67
CA ALA A 900 -58.46 -21.94 -18.68
C ALA A 900 -59.10 -20.67 -19.26
N GLU A 901 -59.47 -19.72 -18.39
CA GLU A 901 -60.06 -18.44 -18.74
C GLU A 901 -59.07 -17.58 -19.53
N LEU A 902 -57.82 -17.52 -19.09
CA LEU A 902 -56.75 -16.79 -19.79
C LEU A 902 -56.43 -17.42 -21.16
N SER A 903 -56.39 -18.75 -21.24
CA SER A 903 -56.18 -19.43 -22.53
C SER A 903 -57.34 -19.18 -23.49
N SER A 904 -58.58 -19.03 -22.99
CA SER A 904 -59.76 -18.75 -23.83
C SER A 904 -59.71 -17.38 -24.50
N ILE A 905 -58.94 -16.43 -23.96
CA ILE A 905 -58.70 -15.09 -24.53
C ILE A 905 -57.30 -14.95 -25.17
N GLY A 906 -56.62 -16.06 -25.43
CA GLY A 906 -55.31 -16.11 -26.11
C GLY A 906 -54.09 -15.81 -25.22
N ILE A 907 -54.25 -15.84 -23.89
CA ILE A 907 -53.17 -15.59 -22.93
C ILE A 907 -52.72 -16.93 -22.33
N HIS A 908 -51.60 -17.45 -22.84
CA HIS A 908 -51.03 -18.73 -22.44
C HIS A 908 -49.91 -18.63 -21.38
N PHE A 909 -49.91 -17.54 -20.60
CA PHE A 909 -48.94 -17.30 -19.54
C PHE A 909 -49.62 -16.73 -18.28
N PRO A 910 -49.06 -16.90 -17.06
CA PRO A 910 -49.61 -16.34 -15.82
C PRO A 910 -49.65 -14.81 -15.84
N LEU A 911 -50.84 -14.23 -15.68
CA LEU A 911 -51.00 -12.80 -15.38
C LEU A 911 -50.70 -12.46 -13.91
N PHE A 912 -50.83 -13.45 -13.01
CA PHE A 912 -50.60 -13.29 -11.58
C PHE A 912 -49.57 -14.33 -11.12
N THR A 913 -48.30 -13.92 -11.02
CA THR A 913 -47.27 -14.76 -10.42
C THR A 913 -47.28 -14.56 -8.90
N ALA A 914 -47.39 -15.64 -8.13
CA ALA A 914 -47.11 -15.57 -6.70
C ALA A 914 -45.67 -15.07 -6.52
N VAL A 915 -45.49 -13.98 -5.75
CA VAL A 915 -44.16 -13.53 -5.34
C VAL A 915 -43.60 -14.59 -4.42
N HIS A 916 -42.84 -15.55 -4.96
CA HIS A 916 -42.05 -16.43 -4.12
C HIS A 916 -41.10 -15.52 -3.34
N LYS A 917 -41.30 -15.42 -2.02
CA LYS A 917 -40.28 -14.87 -1.11
C LYS A 917 -38.97 -15.59 -1.47
N SER A 918 -38.00 -14.83 -1.94
CA SER A 918 -36.62 -15.30 -2.13
C SER A 918 -36.14 -15.83 -0.78
N THR A 919 -36.28 -17.12 -0.53
CA THR A 919 -35.70 -17.75 0.66
C THR A 919 -34.20 -17.65 0.50
N SER A 920 -33.55 -16.88 1.38
CA SER A 920 -32.10 -16.88 1.50
C SER A 920 -31.64 -18.32 1.74
N ARG A 921 -30.73 -18.79 0.89
CA ARG A 921 -30.17 -20.14 1.05
C ARG A 921 -28.83 -20.01 1.76
N PRO A 922 -28.56 -20.79 2.81
CA PRO A 922 -27.21 -20.92 3.32
C PRO A 922 -26.35 -21.50 2.19
N VAL A 923 -25.28 -20.80 1.86
CA VAL A 923 -24.27 -21.25 0.90
C VAL A 923 -22.96 -21.34 1.66
N GLU A 924 -22.45 -22.55 1.74
CA GLU A 924 -21.10 -22.85 2.19
C GLU A 924 -20.27 -23.15 0.94
N LYS A 925 -19.38 -22.24 0.58
CA LYS A 925 -18.43 -22.44 -0.52
C LYS A 925 -17.10 -22.89 0.09
N LYS A 926 -16.84 -24.19 0.07
CA LYS A 926 -15.53 -24.75 0.44
C LYS A 926 -14.57 -24.64 -0.73
N MET A 927 -13.37 -24.16 -0.46
CA MET A 927 -12.31 -24.06 -1.47
C MET A 927 -11.59 -25.40 -1.56
N VAL A 928 -11.78 -26.08 -2.69
CA VAL A 928 -11.16 -27.37 -2.98
C VAL A 928 -9.67 -27.17 -3.27
N THR A 929 -8.85 -28.12 -2.85
CA THR A 929 -7.43 -28.13 -3.19
C THR A 929 -7.25 -28.33 -4.70
N GLU A 930 -6.54 -27.40 -5.34
CA GLU A 930 -6.32 -27.38 -6.78
C GLU A 930 -4.90 -27.86 -7.09
N VAL A 931 -4.78 -28.98 -7.81
CA VAL A 931 -3.51 -29.46 -8.36
C VAL A 931 -3.28 -28.71 -9.66
N LYS A 932 -2.30 -27.79 -9.70
CA LYS A 932 -1.98 -27.05 -10.92
C LYS A 932 -1.36 -27.97 -11.97
N ARG A 933 -0.51 -28.88 -11.51
CA ARG A 933 0.25 -29.81 -12.37
C ARG A 933 0.86 -30.91 -11.51
N THR A 934 0.82 -32.13 -12.01
CA THR A 934 1.61 -33.25 -11.48
C THR A 934 2.92 -33.36 -12.25
N VAL A 935 4.04 -33.29 -11.54
CA VAL A 935 5.38 -33.41 -12.08
C VAL A 935 5.84 -34.86 -11.92
N PRO A 936 6.37 -35.50 -13.00
CA PRO A 936 6.88 -36.86 -12.90
C PRO A 936 8.11 -36.90 -11.98
N LEU A 937 7.90 -37.36 -10.74
CA LEU A 937 8.93 -37.51 -9.72
C LEU A 937 8.91 -38.96 -9.22
N SER A 938 9.85 -39.78 -9.67
CA SER A 938 9.92 -41.19 -9.22
C SER A 938 10.32 -41.29 -7.75
N ASP A 939 9.95 -42.39 -7.09
CA ASP A 939 10.33 -42.65 -5.69
C ASP A 939 11.84 -42.60 -5.48
N PHE A 940 12.61 -43.08 -6.47
CA PHE A 940 14.08 -42.98 -6.45
C PHE A 940 14.55 -41.53 -6.45
N MET A 941 14.03 -40.70 -7.36
CA MET A 941 14.39 -39.27 -7.43
C MET A 941 14.02 -38.55 -6.13
N ARG A 942 12.80 -38.77 -5.64
CA ARG A 942 12.32 -38.21 -4.39
C ARG A 942 13.22 -38.63 -3.22
N HIS A 943 13.56 -39.91 -3.12
CA HIS A 943 14.45 -40.41 -2.08
C HIS A 943 15.81 -39.72 -2.10
N GLN A 944 16.45 -39.60 -3.27
CA GLN A 944 17.76 -38.94 -3.41
C GLN A 944 17.71 -37.47 -2.97
N LEU A 945 16.67 -36.73 -3.35
CA LEU A 945 16.50 -35.33 -2.94
C LEU A 945 16.27 -35.21 -1.43
N LEU A 946 15.36 -36.00 -0.86
CA LEU A 946 15.04 -35.99 0.57
C LEU A 946 16.25 -36.41 1.40
N GLU A 947 17.01 -37.43 0.97
CA GLU A 947 18.23 -37.88 1.63
C GLU A 947 19.32 -36.79 1.66
N GLY A 948 19.53 -36.09 0.55
CA GLY A 948 20.47 -34.96 0.51
C GLY A 948 20.07 -33.82 1.45
N MET A 949 18.77 -33.51 1.54
CA MET A 949 18.24 -32.52 2.49
C MET A 949 18.33 -32.97 3.94
N ASP A 950 18.15 -34.27 4.21
CA ASP A 950 18.26 -34.87 5.53
C ASP A 950 19.70 -34.75 6.06
N ARG A 951 20.66 -35.19 5.24
CA ARG A 951 22.10 -35.06 5.55
C ARG A 951 22.52 -33.61 5.74
N ALA A 952 21.94 -32.66 5.02
CA ALA A 952 22.24 -31.24 5.19
C ALA A 952 21.88 -30.71 6.60
N VAL A 953 20.91 -31.32 7.28
CA VAL A 953 20.51 -30.94 8.64
C VAL A 953 21.38 -31.60 9.69
N TRP A 954 21.49 -32.94 9.70
CA TRP A 954 22.14 -33.66 10.80
C TRP A 954 23.24 -34.65 10.39
N GLY A 955 23.54 -34.77 9.09
CA GLY A 955 24.61 -35.61 8.57
C GLY A 955 25.99 -35.32 9.18
N PRO A 956 26.99 -36.21 8.99
CA PRO A 956 28.30 -36.10 9.63
C PRO A 956 29.02 -34.79 9.31
N LYS A 957 28.77 -34.22 8.12
CA LYS A 957 29.31 -32.93 7.69
C LYS A 957 28.21 -31.86 7.59
N GLY A 958 26.95 -32.18 7.92
CA GLY A 958 25.74 -31.40 7.62
C GLY A 958 25.88 -29.89 7.74
N SER A 959 25.58 -29.18 6.66
CA SER A 959 25.84 -27.74 6.57
C SER A 959 25.04 -26.90 7.57
N ALA A 960 23.82 -27.26 7.95
CA ALA A 960 23.03 -26.49 8.92
C ALA A 960 23.56 -26.60 10.36
N ARG A 961 24.00 -27.79 10.79
CA ARG A 961 24.27 -28.14 12.20
C ARG A 961 25.35 -27.31 12.90
N PRO A 962 26.62 -27.20 12.42
CA PRO A 962 27.68 -26.53 13.18
C PRO A 962 27.40 -25.04 13.43
N THR A 963 26.82 -24.35 12.46
CA THR A 963 26.54 -22.91 12.58
C THR A 963 25.21 -22.63 13.27
N ALA A 964 24.20 -23.52 13.13
CA ALA A 964 23.02 -23.48 13.98
C ALA A 964 23.46 -23.60 15.46
N ILE A 965 24.30 -24.59 15.81
CA ILE A 965 24.84 -24.74 17.18
C ILE A 965 25.53 -23.44 17.63
N LYS A 966 26.40 -22.84 16.80
CA LYS A 966 27.08 -21.57 17.13
C LYS A 966 26.09 -20.42 17.41
N LEU A 967 25.03 -20.29 16.61
CA LEU A 967 23.98 -19.27 16.81
C LEU A 967 23.17 -19.55 18.08
N LEU A 968 22.84 -20.82 18.29
CA LEU A 968 22.01 -21.32 19.37
C LEU A 968 22.69 -21.24 20.74
N LEU A 969 24.03 -21.20 20.80
CA LEU A 969 24.77 -20.95 22.04
C LEU A 969 24.42 -19.60 22.69
N SER A 970 23.91 -18.63 21.91
CA SER A 970 23.42 -17.36 22.44
C SER A 970 22.03 -17.44 23.11
N ASN A 971 21.26 -18.51 22.86
CA ASN A 971 19.94 -18.73 23.46
C ASN A 971 19.69 -20.24 23.69
N PRO A 972 19.95 -20.74 24.91
CA PRO A 972 19.86 -22.16 25.24
C PRO A 972 18.49 -22.81 24.97
N LEU A 973 17.40 -22.04 25.05
CA LEU A 973 16.05 -22.55 24.76
C LEU A 973 15.90 -22.95 23.29
N TRP A 974 16.45 -22.15 22.38
CA TRP A 974 16.42 -22.46 20.95
C TRP A 974 17.29 -23.68 20.61
N MET A 975 18.38 -23.88 21.37
CA MET A 975 19.23 -25.05 21.20
C MET A 975 18.45 -26.32 21.51
N ARG A 976 17.70 -26.32 22.62
CA ARG A 976 16.83 -27.42 23.00
C ARG A 976 15.83 -27.73 21.88
N ASP A 977 15.23 -26.70 21.30
CA ASP A 977 14.21 -26.85 20.26
C ASP A 977 14.78 -27.44 18.99
N TYR A 978 15.89 -26.89 18.51
CA TYR A 978 16.57 -27.40 17.33
C TYR A 978 17.06 -28.84 17.53
N LEU A 979 17.72 -29.16 18.66
CA LEU A 979 18.23 -30.51 18.92
C LEU A 979 17.10 -31.54 19.06
N SER A 980 15.96 -31.16 19.66
CA SER A 980 14.81 -32.07 19.77
C SER A 980 14.15 -32.38 18.42
N LEU A 981 14.22 -31.44 17.46
CA LEU A 981 13.56 -31.56 16.17
C LEU A 981 14.48 -31.91 15.00
N GLN A 982 15.81 -31.81 15.13
CA GLN A 982 16.74 -31.98 14.00
C GLN A 982 16.63 -33.35 13.30
N HIS A 983 16.18 -34.40 14.01
CA HIS A 983 15.93 -35.74 13.45
C HIS A 983 14.51 -35.92 12.90
N GLN A 984 13.65 -34.92 13.11
CA GLN A 984 12.24 -34.91 12.76
C GLN A 984 11.93 -33.93 11.61
N MET A 985 12.95 -33.25 11.10
CA MET A 985 12.88 -32.35 9.95
C MET A 985 14.07 -32.56 9.02
N ILE A 986 13.84 -32.36 7.73
CA ILE A 986 14.90 -32.26 6.72
C ILE A 986 14.90 -30.84 6.17
N GLY A 987 15.98 -30.41 5.52
CA GLY A 987 15.98 -29.06 4.99
C GLY A 987 17.18 -28.69 4.13
N LYS A 988 17.11 -27.49 3.56
CA LYS A 988 18.15 -26.94 2.71
C LYS A 988 18.40 -25.48 3.07
N THR A 989 19.65 -25.18 3.44
CA THR A 989 20.11 -23.80 3.62
C THR A 989 20.34 -23.13 2.28
N SER A 990 20.01 -21.85 2.21
CA SER A 990 20.28 -20.95 1.09
C SER A 990 21.02 -19.70 1.54
N THR A 991 22.04 -19.34 0.76
CA THR A 991 22.70 -18.04 0.83
C THR A 991 22.74 -17.51 -0.60
N ALA A 992 22.11 -16.36 -0.82
CA ALA A 992 22.07 -15.66 -2.09
C ALA A 992 22.87 -14.37 -1.96
N GLU A 993 24.00 -14.30 -2.65
CA GLU A 993 24.79 -13.07 -2.80
C GLU A 993 24.07 -12.08 -3.71
N ILE A 994 23.96 -10.83 -3.25
CA ILE A 994 23.44 -9.71 -4.00
C ILE A 994 24.46 -8.58 -4.03
N LEU A 995 24.55 -7.88 -5.16
CA LEU A 995 25.24 -6.60 -5.21
C LEU A 995 24.29 -5.56 -4.65
N TYR A 996 24.55 -5.17 -3.41
CA TYR A 996 23.81 -4.11 -2.75
C TYR A 996 24.77 -3.03 -2.33
N ASN A 997 24.41 -1.80 -2.63
CA ASN A 997 25.22 -0.68 -2.24
C ASN A 997 24.39 0.17 -1.26
N PRO A 998 24.66 0.04 0.06
CA PRO A 998 23.86 0.65 1.12
C PRO A 998 23.92 2.18 1.11
N ASN A 999 24.93 2.73 0.44
CA ASN A 999 25.28 4.14 0.42
C ASN A 999 25.10 4.69 -0.99
N ILE A 1000 24.64 5.92 -1.18
CA ILE A 1000 24.45 6.50 -2.52
C ILE A 1000 25.72 7.16 -3.07
N ASN A 1001 26.78 7.24 -2.26
CA ASN A 1001 28.12 7.70 -2.64
C ASN A 1001 28.53 7.28 -4.07
N PRO A 1002 28.76 8.22 -5.01
CA PRO A 1002 29.02 7.92 -6.42
C PRO A 1002 30.27 7.07 -6.65
N SER A 1003 31.35 7.30 -5.89
CA SER A 1003 32.58 6.51 -5.98
C SER A 1003 32.48 5.11 -5.35
N SER A 1004 31.43 4.85 -4.55
CA SER A 1004 31.29 3.57 -3.86
C SER A 1004 30.92 2.45 -4.83
N LYS A 1005 31.77 1.42 -4.87
CA LYS A 1005 31.41 0.18 -5.56
C LYS A 1005 30.35 -0.57 -4.76
N PRO A 1006 29.39 -1.23 -5.42
CA PRO A 1006 28.49 -2.15 -4.75
C PRO A 1006 29.23 -3.21 -3.96
N GLN A 1007 28.74 -3.48 -2.77
CA GLN A 1007 29.28 -4.53 -1.91
C GLN A 1007 28.41 -5.77 -2.04
N VAL A 1008 29.02 -6.92 -1.78
CA VAL A 1008 28.31 -8.19 -1.79
C VAL A 1008 27.64 -8.39 -0.43
N TYR A 1009 26.32 -8.30 -0.40
CA TYR A 1009 25.48 -8.69 0.73
C TYR A 1009 24.87 -10.06 0.50
N LYS A 1010 24.28 -10.64 1.53
CA LYS A 1010 23.61 -11.94 1.42
C LYS A 1010 22.14 -11.83 1.84
N HIS A 1011 21.28 -12.51 1.10
CA HIS A 1011 19.96 -12.92 1.55
C HIS A 1011 20.06 -14.37 1.97
N ILE A 1012 19.46 -14.69 3.11
CA ILE A 1012 19.59 -16.01 3.71
C ILE A 1012 18.23 -16.66 3.79
N SER A 1013 18.19 -17.97 3.57
CA SER A 1013 16.96 -18.73 3.72
C SER A 1013 17.22 -20.13 4.22
N PHE A 1014 16.22 -20.70 4.86
CA PHE A 1014 16.19 -22.11 5.17
C PHE A 1014 14.82 -22.65 4.85
N GLY A 1015 14.79 -23.68 4.01
CA GLY A 1015 13.58 -24.42 3.72
C GLY A 1015 13.59 -25.76 4.45
N ALA A 1016 12.55 -26.02 5.23
CA ALA A 1016 12.39 -27.22 6.04
C ALA A 1016 11.14 -27.99 5.63
N ILE A 1017 11.23 -29.31 5.69
CA ILE A 1017 10.09 -30.24 5.57
C ILE A 1017 10.04 -31.02 6.88
N ALA A 1018 8.95 -30.87 7.62
CA ALA A 1018 8.64 -31.67 8.79
C ALA A 1018 7.77 -32.86 8.40
N PHE A 1019 8.02 -34.01 9.01
CA PHE A 1019 7.26 -35.24 8.80
C PHE A 1019 6.69 -35.73 10.11
N GLU A 1020 5.57 -36.47 10.03
CA GLU A 1020 5.04 -37.15 11.21
C GLU A 1020 6.05 -38.18 11.73
N THR A 1021 6.18 -38.26 13.06
CA THR A 1021 7.05 -39.24 13.72
C THR A 1021 6.31 -40.55 13.95
N ASP A 1022 7.04 -41.66 13.97
CA ASP A 1022 6.52 -42.95 14.41
C ASP A 1022 6.08 -42.85 15.90
N PRO A 1023 4.83 -43.19 16.26
CA PRO A 1023 4.36 -43.18 17.64
C PRO A 1023 5.21 -44.00 18.60
N HIS A 1024 5.83 -45.08 18.11
CA HIS A 1024 6.68 -45.98 18.90
C HIS A 1024 8.16 -45.58 18.87
N HIS A 1025 8.58 -44.80 17.86
CA HIS A 1025 9.96 -44.35 17.67
C HIS A 1025 10.00 -42.86 17.31
N PRO A 1026 9.97 -41.94 18.29
CA PRO A 1026 9.83 -40.49 18.06
C PRO A 1026 11.02 -39.86 17.30
N THR A 1027 12.12 -40.59 17.11
CA THR A 1027 13.27 -40.17 16.28
C THR A 1027 13.16 -40.61 14.82
N ARG A 1028 12.19 -41.46 14.47
CA ARG A 1028 11.98 -41.97 13.11
C ARG A 1028 10.85 -41.20 12.42
N ILE A 1029 11.19 -40.53 11.32
CA ILE A 1029 10.22 -39.84 10.47
C ILE A 1029 9.56 -40.78 9.46
N ARG A 1030 8.26 -40.55 9.22
CA ARG A 1030 7.49 -41.17 8.13
C ARG A 1030 7.59 -40.28 6.89
N ARG A 1031 8.57 -40.56 6.01
CA ARG A 1031 8.81 -39.75 4.80
C ARG A 1031 7.65 -39.74 3.81
N ASP A 1032 6.72 -40.68 3.93
CA ASP A 1032 5.45 -40.75 3.20
C ASP A 1032 4.38 -39.80 3.77
N ARG A 1033 4.56 -39.26 4.99
CA ARG A 1033 3.59 -38.37 5.66
C ARG A 1033 4.21 -37.02 5.99
N PRO A 1034 4.38 -36.14 4.99
CA PRO A 1034 4.84 -34.78 5.24
C PRO A 1034 3.74 -33.99 5.98
N GLU A 1035 4.15 -33.26 7.01
CA GLU A 1035 3.26 -32.55 7.94
C GLU A 1035 3.24 -31.04 7.65
N LEU A 1036 4.42 -30.46 7.44
CA LEU A 1036 4.57 -29.00 7.34
C LEU A 1036 5.78 -28.62 6.50
N ILE A 1037 5.61 -27.65 5.61
CA ILE A 1037 6.69 -26.93 4.95
C ILE A 1037 6.91 -25.61 5.66
N VAL A 1038 8.17 -25.27 5.95
CA VAL A 1038 8.54 -23.95 6.48
C VAL A 1038 9.66 -23.34 5.65
N ILE A 1039 9.42 -22.14 5.10
CA ILE A 1039 10.46 -21.30 4.51
C ILE A 1039 10.69 -20.10 5.43
N VAL A 1040 11.92 -19.93 5.88
CA VAL A 1040 12.37 -18.70 6.55
C VAL A 1040 13.26 -17.94 5.59
N PHE A 1041 12.93 -16.67 5.30
CA PHE A 1041 13.69 -15.77 4.42
C PHE A 1041 14.05 -14.49 5.17
N LEU A 1042 15.36 -14.19 5.28
CA LEU A 1042 15.85 -12.99 5.95
C LEU A 1042 16.76 -12.19 5.00
N ARG A 1043 16.47 -10.89 4.81
CA ARG A 1043 17.28 -10.00 3.98
C ARG A 1043 18.49 -9.49 4.75
N TYR A 1044 19.66 -9.42 4.12
CA TYR A 1044 20.90 -8.93 4.74
C TYR A 1044 21.34 -9.78 5.96
N GLY A 1045 21.31 -11.10 5.83
CA GLY A 1045 21.91 -12.02 6.82
C GLY A 1045 23.41 -12.23 6.57
N ASP A 1046 24.10 -12.93 7.47
CA ASP A 1046 25.53 -13.26 7.31
C ASP A 1046 25.71 -14.70 6.74
N GLY A 1047 24.89 -15.67 7.18
CA GLY A 1047 24.87 -17.02 6.62
C GLY A 1047 23.50 -17.71 6.59
N GLY A 1048 23.22 -18.49 5.53
CA GLY A 1048 22.01 -19.29 5.32
C GLY A 1048 21.56 -20.15 6.51
N LYS A 1049 22.50 -20.49 7.39
CA LYS A 1049 22.34 -21.37 8.53
C LYS A 1049 21.67 -20.69 9.74
N GLU A 1050 21.63 -19.34 9.77
CA GLU A 1050 20.93 -18.56 10.80
C GLU A 1050 19.41 -18.76 10.74
N ALA A 1051 18.86 -19.11 9.58
CA ALA A 1051 17.43 -19.29 9.36
C ALA A 1051 16.90 -20.63 9.91
N ALA A 1052 17.75 -21.64 10.11
CA ALA A 1052 17.34 -22.99 10.50
C ALA A 1052 16.70 -23.09 11.91
N PRO A 1053 17.24 -22.43 12.96
CA PRO A 1053 16.60 -22.40 14.28
C PRO A 1053 15.18 -21.84 14.28
N TYR A 1054 14.89 -20.86 13.43
CA TYR A 1054 13.55 -20.27 13.32
C TYR A 1054 12.56 -21.27 12.69
N ALA A 1055 12.99 -22.03 11.69
CA ALA A 1055 12.16 -23.08 11.10
C ALA A 1055 11.85 -24.19 12.11
N ALA A 1056 12.83 -24.61 12.93
CA ALA A 1056 12.60 -25.58 13.99
C ALA A 1056 11.56 -25.07 15.01
N GLN A 1057 11.67 -23.81 15.43
CA GLN A 1057 10.69 -23.18 16.33
C GLN A 1057 9.28 -23.14 15.73
N MET A 1058 9.15 -22.83 14.43
CA MET A 1058 7.87 -22.87 13.72
C MET A 1058 7.24 -24.26 13.73
N ILE A 1059 8.04 -25.30 13.43
CA ILE A 1059 7.58 -26.70 13.46
C ILE A 1059 7.13 -27.10 14.87
N ARG A 1060 7.91 -26.74 15.90
CA ARG A 1060 7.56 -26.97 17.30
C ARG A 1060 6.22 -26.33 17.64
N LYS A 1061 6.07 -25.04 17.31
CA LYS A 1061 4.87 -24.27 17.61
C LYS A 1061 3.64 -24.84 16.90
N TRP A 1062 3.79 -25.24 15.64
CA TRP A 1062 2.72 -25.89 14.90
C TRP A 1062 2.25 -27.19 15.56
N ARG A 1063 3.17 -28.04 16.02
CA ARG A 1063 2.81 -29.28 16.73
C ARG A 1063 2.16 -29.04 18.08
N GLU A 1064 2.57 -27.98 18.80
CA GLU A 1064 1.90 -27.54 20.03
C GLU A 1064 0.44 -27.13 19.72
N ILE A 1065 0.22 -26.35 18.65
CA ILE A 1065 -1.12 -25.93 18.19
C ILE A 1065 -1.96 -27.14 17.75
N LYS A 1066 -1.36 -28.08 17.01
CA LYS A 1066 -2.01 -29.31 16.56
C LYS A 1066 -2.51 -30.12 17.76
N LYS A 1067 -1.66 -30.26 18.80
CA LYS A 1067 -1.99 -30.94 20.05
C LYS A 1067 -3.08 -30.21 20.85
N SER A 1068 -3.01 -28.89 20.96
CA SER A 1068 -4.00 -28.12 21.74
C SER A 1068 -5.39 -28.13 21.11
N HIS A 1069 -5.48 -28.20 19.78
CA HIS A 1069 -6.74 -28.20 19.03
C HIS A 1069 -7.19 -29.60 18.59
N SER A 1070 -6.50 -30.67 19.02
CA SER A 1070 -6.79 -32.08 18.66
C SER A 1070 -6.91 -32.32 17.15
N LEU A 1071 -5.99 -31.72 16.38
CA LEU A 1071 -5.93 -31.78 14.91
C LEU A 1071 -5.22 -33.02 14.35
#